data_AF-A0A1C1D024-F1
#
_entry.id   AF-A0A1C1D024-F1
#
_cell.length_a   1.000
_cell.length_b   1.000
_cell.length_c   1.000
_cell.angle_alpha   90.00
_cell.angle_beta   90.00
_cell.angle_gamma   90.00
#
_symmetry.space_group_name_H-M   'P 1'
#
loop_
_entity.id
_entity.type
_entity.pdbx_description
1 polymer ?
#
loop_
_entity_poly.entity_id
_entity_poly.type
_entity_poly.pdbx_seq_one_letter_code
_entity_poly.pdbx_strand_id
1 'polypeptide(L)'
;MDGEPVSRALVEEVPLSVSLLSELGKGSLRRDLINAVDGRQVARLRSLWPKLVLTASSPHVNDHHITAASNALCVYLNGGSMSPAAELRDHVISQDTWFEAFQCAHKAFNDGKTKPANQVLETLCDLLSKLDDTTGSLVLKRASLPLLKTILLASPRSDIKKASLMLAYLHRRTPLLPLLDELVLQCVNENDYAWRQRLAEHHVMISDVSNIDRGSIPHLFVALIFAMVDLDTRSAALKLCTFLCDDSRRNTDISNSRAVLERSIELYLERNHAASDRFAENVLPMILDKKEKLIAFAQRYASSSYSRGADMSIFIAVLKAGRAKGILSEAVLTCSVEMFDAFGVTFKDVASTNVDESNNMYWFKQMLKTADPELRILTYGLLTISPAGNARVSPSVLDCVASSMRYLHDDPDAHERGEILSITKRLLRRLQNSATALRRVTHLVDADEEANIVLDSYKSFVGRLYDFLKTELCTGASYPRHILAVLSLQYLFDLNMDPDFLVGDKSLVQALICLVIDPFEDVRSGAATLLRTPACRDYSLVASVLTPSLLQKVQVLAVRTGRADHADAMGRLSALRGVSSSPSNGVPVATDSTDLVEEIQHLKDLTSKQGGIELRPGCAIPIHGLLLGISYRLRYLQHGHILSFDFTLLETCANVWDQVRNQLCVDSPERASEIETDTDHEGPKDLLAFSWRALRDSR
;
A
#
# COMPACT_ATOMS: atom_id res chain seq x y z
N MET A 1 4.74 17.87 53.58
CA MET A 1 4.92 16.40 53.79
C MET A 1 6.26 16.01 53.16
N ASP A 2 7.33 16.68 53.59
CA ASP A 2 8.53 16.85 52.75
C ASP A 2 9.58 15.80 53.09
N GLY A 3 9.14 14.53 53.11
CA GLY A 3 10.07 13.41 53.23
C GLY A 3 10.94 13.31 51.99
N GLU A 4 12.20 12.91 52.17
CA GLU A 4 13.13 12.59 51.08
C GLU A 4 12.45 11.64 50.05
N PRO A 5 12.66 11.82 48.73
CA PRO A 5 11.98 11.04 47.69
C PRO A 5 12.10 9.52 47.88
N VAL A 6 13.26 9.02 48.34
CA VAL A 6 13.46 7.58 48.63
C VAL A 6 12.53 7.10 49.74
N SER A 7 12.36 7.87 50.82
CA SER A 7 11.45 7.53 51.92
C SER A 7 10.00 7.45 51.46
N ARG A 8 9.58 8.42 50.63
CA ARG A 8 8.23 8.42 50.04
C ARG A 8 8.01 7.17 49.17
N ALA A 9 8.99 6.83 48.33
CA ALA A 9 8.90 5.68 47.43
C ALA A 9 8.86 4.33 48.17
N LEU A 10 9.49 4.22 49.34
CA LEU A 10 9.44 3.00 50.15
C LEU A 10 8.05 2.78 50.80
N VAL A 11 7.33 3.86 51.12
CA VAL A 11 6.01 3.80 51.76
C VAL A 11 4.87 3.77 50.74
N GLU A 12 5.05 4.38 49.56
CA GLU A 12 4.04 4.43 48.49
C GLU A 12 3.77 3.04 47.87
N GLU A 13 2.52 2.77 47.53
CA GLU A 13 2.12 1.54 46.83
C GLU A 13 2.62 1.57 45.37
N VAL A 14 2.88 0.39 44.81
CA VAL A 14 3.26 0.24 43.41
C VAL A 14 1.98 0.21 42.57
N PRO A 15 1.90 0.91 41.43
CA PRO A 15 2.96 1.67 40.76
C PRO A 15 3.22 3.04 41.39
N LEU A 16 4.50 3.37 41.59
CA LEU A 16 4.92 4.69 42.11
C LEU A 16 4.45 5.81 41.17
N SER A 17 4.00 6.92 41.72
CA SER A 17 3.50 8.08 40.97
C SER A 17 4.55 8.71 40.04
N VAL A 18 4.09 9.27 38.92
CA VAL A 18 4.96 9.90 37.91
C VAL A 18 5.77 11.07 38.49
N SER A 19 5.17 11.85 39.40
CA SER A 19 5.85 12.96 40.09
C SER A 19 7.02 12.44 40.92
N LEU A 20 6.80 11.40 41.72
CA LEU A 20 7.83 10.80 42.56
C LEU A 20 8.95 10.15 41.74
N LEU A 21 8.61 9.40 40.69
CA LEU A 21 9.60 8.83 39.76
C LEU A 21 10.44 9.93 39.08
N SER A 22 9.81 11.05 38.73
CA SER A 22 10.50 12.21 38.15
C SER A 22 11.44 12.87 39.15
N GLU A 23 11.06 12.97 40.43
CA GLU A 23 11.93 13.47 41.51
C GLU A 23 13.15 12.56 41.72
N LEU A 24 12.95 11.24 41.73
CA LEU A 24 14.03 10.25 41.81
C LEU A 24 14.97 10.37 40.60
N GLY A 25 14.40 10.52 39.40
CA GLY A 25 15.13 10.64 38.15
C GLY A 25 15.95 11.93 37.97
N LYS A 26 15.68 12.99 38.76
CA LYS A 26 16.38 14.30 38.70
C LYS A 26 17.68 14.35 39.51
N GLY A 27 18.18 13.21 39.99
CA GLY A 27 19.50 13.10 40.62
C GLY A 27 19.52 13.18 42.15
N SER A 28 18.38 13.30 42.83
CA SER A 28 18.27 13.06 44.28
C SER A 28 18.73 11.64 44.62
N LEU A 29 18.12 10.65 43.97
CA LEU A 29 18.48 9.23 44.10
C LEU A 29 19.96 8.96 43.77
N ARG A 30 20.49 9.59 42.70
CA ARG A 30 21.91 9.45 42.34
C ARG A 30 22.84 9.91 43.47
N ARG A 31 22.53 11.05 44.10
CA ARG A 31 23.31 11.58 45.23
C ARG A 31 23.23 10.65 46.44
N ASP A 32 22.05 10.14 46.74
CA ASP A 32 21.88 9.20 47.87
C ASP A 32 22.67 7.92 47.66
N LEU A 33 22.69 7.37 46.44
CA LEU A 33 23.46 6.15 46.10
C LEU A 33 24.98 6.36 46.16
N ILE A 34 25.48 7.50 45.66
CA ILE A 34 26.92 7.82 45.64
C ILE A 34 27.45 8.17 47.04
N ASN A 35 26.59 8.68 47.92
CA ASN A 35 26.97 9.04 49.29
C ASN A 35 26.55 7.99 50.33
N ALA A 36 26.07 6.82 49.91
CA ALA A 36 25.61 5.76 50.82
C ALA A 36 26.79 5.10 51.53
N VAL A 37 26.98 5.40 52.82
CA VAL A 37 28.06 4.82 53.65
C VAL A 37 27.50 4.02 54.82
N ASP A 38 26.34 4.38 55.35
CA ASP A 38 25.74 3.71 56.50
C ASP A 38 24.88 2.49 56.08
N GLY A 39 24.93 1.41 56.88
CA GLY A 39 24.23 0.17 56.55
C GLY A 39 22.70 0.30 56.50
N ARG A 40 22.11 1.27 57.19
CA ARG A 40 20.64 1.49 57.19
C ARG A 40 20.19 2.19 55.92
N GLN A 41 20.96 3.16 55.44
CA GLN A 41 20.77 3.87 54.18
C GLN A 41 21.00 2.91 53.01
N VAL A 42 22.04 2.09 53.05
CA VAL A 42 22.29 1.04 52.07
C VAL A 42 21.11 0.06 52.00
N ALA A 43 20.62 -0.44 53.13
CA ALA A 43 19.45 -1.33 53.15
C ALA A 43 18.18 -0.65 52.61
N ARG A 44 17.94 0.62 52.94
CA ARG A 44 16.81 1.41 52.40
C ARG A 44 16.90 1.57 50.88
N LEU A 45 18.07 1.92 50.35
CA LEU A 45 18.30 2.06 48.92
C LEU A 45 18.17 0.72 48.19
N ARG A 46 18.63 -0.39 48.78
CA ARG A 46 18.43 -1.72 48.22
C ARG A 46 16.94 -2.11 48.14
N SER A 47 16.16 -1.77 49.17
CA SER A 47 14.70 -2.00 49.19
C SER A 47 13.92 -1.18 48.17
N LEU A 48 14.51 -0.14 47.56
CA LEU A 48 13.87 0.65 46.52
C LEU A 48 13.84 -0.08 45.16
N TRP A 49 14.80 -0.96 44.88
CA TRP A 49 14.91 -1.61 43.57
C TRP A 49 13.65 -2.41 43.17
N PRO A 50 13.10 -3.30 44.02
CA PRO A 50 11.87 -4.02 43.68
C PRO A 50 10.69 -3.08 43.38
N LYS A 51 10.58 -1.94 44.08
CA LYS A 51 9.52 -0.95 43.83
C LYS A 51 9.65 -0.34 42.43
N LEU A 52 10.87 -0.03 42.00
CA LEU A 52 11.14 0.51 40.65
C LEU A 52 10.86 -0.52 39.56
N VAL A 53 11.31 -1.77 39.73
CA VAL A 53 11.06 -2.86 38.77
C VAL A 53 9.57 -3.17 38.66
N LEU A 54 8.87 -3.36 39.78
CA LEU A 54 7.43 -3.63 39.76
C LEU A 54 6.63 -2.46 39.17
N THR A 55 7.06 -1.21 39.41
CA THR A 55 6.44 -0.04 38.77
C THR A 55 6.68 -0.07 37.26
N ALA A 56 7.94 -0.19 36.83
CA ALA A 56 8.28 -0.19 35.41
C ALA A 56 7.62 -1.36 34.66
N SER A 57 7.45 -2.52 35.29
CA SER A 57 6.85 -3.73 34.73
C SER A 57 5.32 -3.80 34.87
N SER A 58 4.67 -2.89 35.62
CA SER A 58 3.22 -2.93 35.87
C SER A 58 2.40 -2.62 34.62
N PRO A 59 1.36 -3.40 34.27
CA PRO A 59 0.51 -3.12 33.10
C PRO A 59 -0.24 -1.78 33.17
N HIS A 60 -0.34 -1.17 34.36
CA HIS A 60 -0.97 0.14 34.55
C HIS A 60 -0.05 1.32 34.22
N VAL A 61 1.25 1.07 34.01
CA VAL A 61 2.25 2.10 33.72
C VAL A 61 2.43 2.22 32.21
N ASN A 62 1.92 3.32 31.63
CA ASN A 62 1.94 3.64 30.20
C ASN A 62 2.59 5.02 29.90
N ASP A 63 2.82 5.33 28.62
CA ASP A 63 3.25 6.66 28.13
C ASP A 63 4.37 7.36 28.92
N HIS A 64 4.07 8.51 29.54
CA HIS A 64 5.01 9.31 30.32
C HIS A 64 5.42 8.60 31.61
N HIS A 65 4.57 7.72 32.14
CA HIS A 65 4.85 6.94 33.35
C HIS A 65 5.98 5.94 33.11
N ILE A 66 5.97 5.24 31.97
CA ILE A 66 7.08 4.35 31.55
C ILE A 66 8.37 5.15 31.44
N THR A 67 8.32 6.34 30.84
CA THR A 67 9.52 7.18 30.66
C THR A 67 10.12 7.57 32.01
N ALA A 68 9.30 8.00 32.96
CA ALA A 68 9.75 8.34 34.30
C ALA A 68 10.30 7.12 35.05
N ALA A 69 9.65 5.96 34.94
CA ALA A 69 10.07 4.72 35.58
C ALA A 69 11.41 4.21 35.01
N SER A 70 11.55 4.16 33.68
CA SER A 70 12.80 3.80 33.00
C SER A 70 13.95 4.74 33.38
N ASN A 71 13.69 6.04 33.45
CA ASN A 71 14.71 7.00 33.86
C ASN A 71 15.14 6.78 35.33
N ALA A 72 14.19 6.56 36.25
CA ALA A 72 14.49 6.27 37.65
C ALA A 72 15.28 4.96 37.82
N LEU A 73 14.92 3.91 37.07
CA LEU A 73 15.69 2.65 36.98
C LEU A 73 17.13 2.91 36.52
N CYS A 74 17.31 3.68 35.44
CA CYS A 74 18.65 3.98 34.91
C CYS A 74 19.49 4.80 35.90
N VAL A 75 18.87 5.75 36.62
CA VAL A 75 19.53 6.52 37.68
C VAL A 75 19.94 5.62 38.84
N TYR A 76 19.09 4.66 39.22
CA TYR A 76 19.40 3.68 40.26
C TYR A 76 20.60 2.82 39.87
N LEU A 77 20.57 2.21 38.69
CA LEU A 77 21.63 1.37 38.17
C LEU A 77 22.96 2.12 38.06
N ASN A 78 22.97 3.29 37.41
CA ASN A 78 24.18 4.09 37.27
C ASN A 78 24.72 4.57 38.63
N GLY A 79 23.85 5.08 39.50
CA GLY A 79 24.23 5.56 40.83
C GLY A 79 24.78 4.43 41.72
N GLY A 80 24.08 3.30 41.79
CA GLY A 80 24.48 2.14 42.59
C GLY A 80 25.79 1.53 42.10
N SER A 81 26.02 1.50 40.78
CA SER A 81 27.30 1.05 40.20
C SER A 81 28.50 1.96 40.51
N MET A 82 28.26 3.17 40.99
CA MET A 82 29.27 4.15 41.44
C MET A 82 29.30 4.31 42.96
N SER A 83 28.47 3.54 43.68
CA SER A 83 28.35 3.65 45.14
C SER A 83 29.62 3.18 45.85
N PRO A 84 30.04 3.82 46.96
CA PRO A 84 31.13 3.33 47.79
C PRO A 84 30.74 2.06 48.59
N ALA A 85 29.44 1.79 48.80
CA ALA A 85 28.96 0.58 49.44
C ALA A 85 29.08 -0.64 48.52
N ALA A 86 29.85 -1.65 48.94
CA ALA A 86 30.01 -2.90 48.19
C ALA A 86 28.66 -3.60 47.96
N GLU A 87 27.80 -3.65 48.98
CA GLU A 87 26.48 -4.29 48.91
C GLU A 87 25.58 -3.71 47.80
N LEU A 88 25.65 -2.39 47.53
CA LEU A 88 24.89 -1.76 46.44
C LEU A 88 25.53 -2.04 45.09
N ARG A 89 26.86 -2.01 45.00
CA ARG A 89 27.57 -2.35 43.76
C ARG A 89 27.29 -3.80 43.37
N ASP A 90 27.47 -4.72 44.30
CA ASP A 90 27.27 -6.17 44.13
C ASP A 90 25.83 -6.50 43.72
N HIS A 91 24.86 -5.78 44.29
CA HIS A 91 23.47 -5.88 43.86
C HIS A 91 23.29 -5.44 42.41
N VAL A 92 23.75 -4.24 42.05
CA VAL A 92 23.56 -3.67 40.71
C VAL A 92 24.27 -4.46 39.61
N ILE A 93 25.44 -5.06 39.90
CA ILE A 93 26.18 -5.90 38.96
C ILE A 93 25.70 -7.36 38.94
N SER A 94 24.72 -7.73 39.77
CA SER A 94 24.19 -9.10 39.79
C SER A 94 23.42 -9.43 38.50
N GLN A 95 23.47 -10.69 38.09
CA GLN A 95 22.71 -11.15 36.91
C GLN A 95 21.20 -10.93 37.10
N ASP A 96 20.68 -11.15 38.30
CA ASP A 96 19.26 -11.00 38.61
C ASP A 96 18.79 -9.57 38.35
N THR A 97 19.49 -8.57 38.91
CA THR A 97 19.19 -7.16 38.67
C THR A 97 19.32 -6.78 37.20
N TRP A 98 20.33 -7.31 36.50
CA TRP A 98 20.48 -7.09 35.06
C TRP A 98 19.25 -7.59 34.27
N PHE A 99 18.78 -8.81 34.55
CA PHE A 99 17.64 -9.41 33.86
C PHE A 99 16.29 -8.78 34.25
N GLU A 100 16.13 -8.31 35.49
CA GLU A 100 14.95 -7.55 35.91
C GLU A 100 14.83 -6.22 35.13
N ALA A 101 15.94 -5.48 34.98
CA ALA A 101 15.93 -4.29 34.12
C ALA A 101 15.77 -4.64 32.63
N PHE A 102 16.33 -5.75 32.17
CA PHE A 102 16.15 -6.21 30.80
C PHE A 102 14.67 -6.51 30.48
N GLN A 103 13.94 -7.12 31.42
CA GLN A 103 12.50 -7.31 31.32
C GLN A 103 11.72 -5.97 31.27
N CYS A 104 12.16 -4.96 32.02
CA CYS A 104 11.59 -3.62 31.93
C CYS A 104 11.78 -3.01 30.54
N ALA A 105 12.93 -3.24 29.90
CA ALA A 105 13.16 -2.82 28.50
C ALA A 105 12.24 -3.57 27.52
N HIS A 106 12.05 -4.88 27.70
CA HIS A 106 11.09 -5.67 26.91
C HIS A 106 9.68 -5.10 27.00
N LYS A 107 9.22 -4.78 28.21
CA LYS A 107 7.90 -4.18 28.40
C LYS A 107 7.78 -2.81 27.71
N ALA A 108 8.77 -1.94 27.87
CA ALA A 108 8.76 -0.64 27.20
C ALA A 108 8.66 -0.78 25.66
N PHE A 109 9.29 -1.79 25.07
CA PHE A 109 9.09 -2.11 23.65
C PHE A 109 7.68 -2.61 23.33
N ASN A 110 7.10 -3.49 24.15
CA ASN A 110 5.73 -4.00 23.97
C ASN A 110 4.70 -2.86 23.98
N ASP A 111 4.92 -1.82 24.79
CA ASP A 111 4.06 -0.64 24.86
C ASP A 111 4.37 0.41 23.78
N GLY A 112 5.21 0.06 22.79
CA GLY A 112 5.59 0.93 21.68
C GLY A 112 6.56 2.07 22.06
N LYS A 113 7.16 2.04 23.25
CA LYS A 113 8.04 3.10 23.77
C LYS A 113 9.52 2.78 23.56
N THR A 114 9.99 3.03 22.33
CA THR A 114 11.37 2.74 21.91
C THR A 114 12.43 3.59 22.62
N LYS A 115 12.17 4.88 22.91
CA LYS A 115 13.15 5.76 23.57
C LYS A 115 13.47 5.30 25.01
N PRO A 116 12.48 5.10 25.91
CA PRO A 116 12.74 4.55 27.25
C PRO A 116 13.39 3.16 27.22
N ALA A 117 12.95 2.27 26.30
CA ALA A 117 13.54 0.95 26.17
C ALA A 117 15.04 1.03 25.80
N ASN A 118 15.40 1.88 24.83
CA ASN A 118 16.78 2.11 24.44
C ASN A 118 17.62 2.72 25.59
N GLN A 119 17.05 3.59 26.42
CA GLN A 119 17.74 4.16 27.58
C GLN A 119 18.12 3.08 28.60
N VAL A 120 17.20 2.14 28.87
CA VAL A 120 17.45 1.00 29.76
C VAL A 120 18.50 0.08 29.15
N LEU A 121 18.38 -0.25 27.85
CA LEU A 121 19.39 -1.06 27.16
C LEU A 121 20.77 -0.42 27.15
N GLU A 122 20.87 0.90 26.98
CA GLU A 122 22.14 1.63 27.05
C GLU A 122 22.79 1.45 28.41
N THR A 123 22.02 1.68 29.47
CA THR A 123 22.51 1.49 30.85
C THR A 123 22.92 0.04 31.11
N LEU A 124 22.16 -0.94 30.61
CA LEU A 124 22.49 -2.36 30.76
C LEU A 124 23.76 -2.76 29.99
N CYS A 125 24.00 -2.20 28.80
CA CYS A 125 25.23 -2.42 28.05
C CYS A 125 26.44 -1.84 28.77
N ASP A 126 26.31 -0.64 29.34
CA ASP A 126 27.38 0.03 30.09
C ASP A 126 27.64 -0.67 31.44
N LEU A 127 26.64 -1.30 32.05
CA LEU A 127 26.84 -2.17 33.21
C LEU A 127 27.55 -3.47 32.83
N LEU A 128 27.30 -4.01 31.64
CA LEU A 128 27.89 -5.26 31.18
C LEU A 128 29.42 -5.16 31.09
N SER A 129 29.97 -3.97 30.78
CA SER A 129 31.42 -3.73 30.80
C SER A 129 32.04 -3.69 32.20
N LYS A 130 31.23 -3.79 33.27
CA LYS A 130 31.70 -3.89 34.66
C LYS A 130 31.71 -5.33 35.18
N LEU A 131 31.12 -6.26 34.44
CA LEU A 131 31.17 -7.69 34.75
C LEU A 131 32.51 -8.26 34.30
N ASP A 132 32.96 -9.34 34.93
CA ASP A 132 34.06 -10.12 34.39
C ASP A 132 33.65 -10.77 33.05
N ASP A 133 34.64 -11.08 32.20
CA ASP A 133 34.39 -11.56 30.84
C ASP A 133 33.55 -12.85 30.78
N THR A 134 33.69 -13.73 31.79
CA THR A 134 32.95 -15.00 31.83
C THR A 134 31.48 -14.75 32.13
N THR A 135 31.20 -13.96 33.18
CA THR A 135 29.84 -13.58 33.56
C THR A 135 29.18 -12.72 32.49
N GLY A 136 29.90 -11.75 31.93
CA GLY A 136 29.42 -10.89 30.85
C GLY A 136 29.02 -11.69 29.62
N SER A 137 29.84 -12.67 29.22
CA SER A 137 29.53 -13.58 28.11
C SER A 137 28.28 -14.42 28.39
N LEU A 138 28.14 -14.96 29.61
CA LEU A 138 26.96 -15.74 30.00
C LEU A 138 25.68 -14.91 29.94
N VAL A 139 25.72 -13.67 30.46
CA VAL A 139 24.59 -12.73 30.42
C VAL A 139 24.22 -12.41 28.97
N LEU A 140 25.21 -12.13 28.10
CA LEU A 140 24.96 -11.87 26.67
C LEU A 140 24.35 -13.07 25.96
N LYS A 141 24.84 -14.29 26.20
CA LYS A 141 24.27 -15.52 25.63
C LYS A 141 22.81 -15.68 26.05
N ARG A 142 22.53 -15.59 27.36
CA ARG A 142 21.18 -15.76 27.92
C ARG A 142 20.21 -14.66 27.46
N ALA A 143 20.68 -13.43 27.27
CA ALA A 143 19.86 -12.33 26.76
C ALA A 143 19.59 -12.43 25.25
N SER A 144 20.57 -12.90 24.47
CA SER A 144 20.49 -12.88 22.99
C SER A 144 19.81 -14.11 22.40
N LEU A 145 19.92 -15.29 23.04
CA LEU A 145 19.36 -16.54 22.51
C LEU A 145 17.84 -16.47 22.27
N PRO A 146 17.00 -15.94 23.20
CA PRO A 146 15.57 -15.81 22.94
C PRO A 146 15.25 -14.81 21.80
N LEU A 147 16.03 -13.74 21.67
CA LEU A 147 15.85 -12.76 20.59
C LEU A 147 16.16 -13.38 19.23
N LEU A 148 17.26 -14.14 19.15
CA LEU A 148 17.64 -14.90 17.95
C LEU A 148 16.58 -15.92 17.59
N LYS A 149 16.03 -16.66 18.57
CA LYS A 149 14.94 -17.61 18.34
C LYS A 149 13.69 -16.92 17.79
N THR A 150 13.28 -15.78 18.35
CA THR A 150 12.16 -15.00 17.82
C THR A 150 12.41 -14.54 16.38
N ILE A 151 13.62 -14.05 16.08
CA ILE A 151 13.98 -13.60 14.72
C ILE A 151 14.03 -14.78 13.74
N LEU A 152 14.61 -15.92 14.14
CA LEU A 152 14.80 -17.11 13.30
C LEU A 152 13.48 -17.83 13.02
N LEU A 153 12.56 -17.89 13.98
CA LEU A 153 11.32 -18.67 13.86
C LEU A 153 10.06 -17.81 13.64
N ALA A 154 10.17 -16.48 13.70
CA ALA A 154 9.01 -15.58 13.65
C ALA A 154 7.93 -15.92 14.70
N SER A 155 8.35 -16.42 15.86
CA SER A 155 7.45 -16.88 16.92
C SER A 155 7.79 -16.25 18.27
N PRO A 156 6.92 -15.37 18.81
CA PRO A 156 5.74 -14.79 18.16
C PRO A 156 6.13 -13.73 17.10
N ARG A 157 5.35 -13.63 16.01
CA ARG A 157 5.63 -12.69 14.90
C ARG A 157 5.61 -11.23 15.35
N SER A 158 4.75 -10.92 16.33
CA SER A 158 4.64 -9.59 16.94
C SER A 158 5.95 -9.09 17.57
N ASP A 159 6.83 -10.00 17.97
CA ASP A 159 8.06 -9.67 18.70
C ASP A 159 9.28 -9.51 17.80
N ILE A 160 9.21 -9.85 16.51
CA ILE A 160 10.35 -9.77 15.59
C ILE A 160 10.95 -8.37 15.55
N LYS A 161 10.10 -7.34 15.52
CA LYS A 161 10.55 -5.94 15.51
C LYS A 161 11.34 -5.60 16.76
N LYS A 162 10.79 -5.94 17.94
CA LYS A 162 11.45 -5.76 19.24
C LYS A 162 12.76 -6.54 19.30
N ALA A 163 12.73 -7.83 18.97
CA ALA A 163 13.91 -8.70 18.99
C ALA A 163 15.03 -8.17 18.09
N SER A 164 14.70 -7.73 16.88
CA SER A 164 15.67 -7.14 15.94
C SER A 164 16.30 -5.86 16.49
N LEU A 165 15.49 -4.97 17.10
CA LEU A 165 16.00 -3.72 17.70
C LEU A 165 16.87 -3.97 18.92
N MET A 166 16.45 -4.87 19.81
CA MET A 166 17.21 -5.23 21.02
C MET A 166 18.54 -5.88 20.65
N LEU A 167 18.52 -6.85 19.72
CA LEU A 167 19.73 -7.53 19.26
C LEU A 167 20.68 -6.58 18.52
N ALA A 168 20.14 -5.64 17.72
CA ALA A 168 20.92 -4.59 17.07
C ALA A 168 21.62 -3.69 18.10
N TYR A 169 20.96 -3.37 19.21
CA TYR A 169 21.55 -2.57 20.28
C TYR A 169 22.66 -3.33 21.02
N LEU A 170 22.39 -4.59 21.40
CA LEU A 170 23.37 -5.46 22.06
C LEU A 170 24.60 -5.66 21.17
N HIS A 171 24.42 -6.02 19.91
CA HIS A 171 25.51 -6.20 18.95
C HIS A 171 26.42 -4.97 18.85
N ARG A 172 25.82 -3.78 18.72
CA ARG A 172 26.54 -2.51 18.56
C ARG A 172 27.33 -2.09 19.81
N ARG A 173 26.87 -2.46 21.01
CA ARG A 173 27.40 -1.94 22.29
C ARG A 173 28.14 -2.96 23.13
N THR A 174 28.09 -4.25 22.78
CA THR A 174 28.67 -5.34 23.58
C THR A 174 29.48 -6.29 22.69
N PRO A 175 30.40 -7.10 23.23
CA PRO A 175 31.17 -8.07 22.44
C PRO A 175 30.33 -9.31 22.07
N LEU A 176 29.13 -9.12 21.53
CA LEU A 176 28.23 -10.21 21.12
C LEU A 176 28.68 -10.92 19.83
N LEU A 177 29.39 -10.22 18.93
CA LEU A 177 29.74 -10.76 17.61
C LEU A 177 30.51 -12.10 17.67
N PRO A 178 31.56 -12.27 18.50
CA PRO A 178 32.26 -13.56 18.62
C PRO A 178 31.37 -14.72 19.08
N LEU A 179 30.25 -14.43 19.75
CA LEU A 179 29.30 -15.43 20.25
C LEU A 179 28.17 -15.69 19.26
N LEU A 180 28.00 -14.85 18.23
CA LEU A 180 26.80 -14.83 17.41
C LEU A 180 26.66 -16.11 16.58
N ASP A 181 27.75 -16.61 15.99
CA ASP A 181 27.73 -17.83 15.18
C ASP A 181 27.30 -19.06 16.00
N GLU A 182 27.90 -19.23 17.19
CA GLU A 182 27.56 -20.29 18.16
C GLU A 182 26.08 -20.22 18.56
N LEU A 183 25.58 -19.02 18.88
CA LEU A 183 24.20 -18.83 19.33
C LEU A 183 23.18 -19.08 18.22
N VAL A 184 23.49 -18.68 16.98
CA VAL A 184 22.62 -18.98 15.83
C VAL A 184 22.62 -20.48 15.55
N LEU A 185 23.78 -21.14 15.60
CA LEU A 185 23.88 -22.59 15.45
C LEU A 185 23.03 -23.33 16.49
N GLN A 186 23.11 -22.90 17.75
CA GLN A 186 22.31 -23.45 18.84
C GLN A 186 20.81 -23.30 18.56
N CYS A 187 20.36 -22.10 18.17
CA CYS A 187 18.96 -21.87 17.81
C CYS A 187 18.49 -22.74 16.64
N VAL A 188 19.32 -22.90 15.60
CA VAL A 188 18.99 -23.77 14.45
C VAL A 188 18.88 -25.22 14.90
N ASN A 189 19.85 -25.75 15.64
CA ASN A 189 19.85 -27.16 16.08
C ASN A 189 18.70 -27.49 17.03
N GLU A 190 18.41 -26.61 17.99
CA GLU A 190 17.30 -26.80 18.95
C GLU A 190 15.92 -26.70 18.28
N ASN A 191 15.84 -26.10 17.08
CA ASN A 191 14.57 -25.83 16.41
C ASN A 191 14.58 -26.25 14.92
N ASP A 192 15.34 -27.30 14.58
CA ASP A 192 15.61 -27.72 13.19
C ASP A 192 14.33 -27.88 12.36
N TYR A 193 13.32 -28.58 12.89
CA TYR A 193 12.04 -28.76 12.21
C TYR A 193 11.31 -27.44 11.94
N ALA A 194 11.17 -26.59 12.96
CA ALA A 194 10.46 -25.32 12.83
C ALA A 194 11.19 -24.35 11.89
N TRP A 195 12.52 -24.37 11.90
CA TRP A 195 13.32 -23.57 10.97
C TRP A 195 13.18 -24.05 9.52
N ARG A 196 13.23 -25.37 9.28
CA ARG A 196 12.97 -25.95 7.95
C ARG A 196 11.59 -25.61 7.43
N GLN A 197 10.58 -25.65 8.29
CA GLN A 197 9.22 -25.26 7.94
C GLN A 197 9.18 -23.81 7.46
N ARG A 198 9.77 -22.88 8.22
CA ARG A 198 9.82 -21.46 7.84
C ARG A 198 10.61 -21.22 6.56
N LEU A 199 11.72 -21.93 6.34
CA LEU A 199 12.46 -21.86 5.07
C LEU A 199 11.58 -22.29 3.89
N ALA A 200 10.83 -23.39 4.04
CA ALA A 200 9.92 -23.89 3.01
C ALA A 200 8.75 -22.93 2.70
N GLU A 201 8.24 -22.20 3.71
CA GLU A 201 7.24 -21.13 3.53
C GLU A 201 7.71 -20.01 2.58
N HIS A 202 9.03 -19.85 2.44
CA HIS A 202 9.67 -18.90 1.52
C HIS A 202 10.41 -19.58 0.36
N HIS A 203 10.07 -20.83 0.05
CA HIS A 203 10.67 -21.61 -1.04
C HIS A 203 12.21 -21.78 -0.95
N VAL A 204 12.77 -21.68 0.25
CA VAL A 204 14.20 -21.88 0.51
C VAL A 204 14.41 -23.26 1.13
N MET A 205 15.48 -23.95 0.75
CA MET A 205 15.90 -25.20 1.38
C MET A 205 17.06 -24.98 2.36
N ILE A 206 17.20 -25.84 3.37
CA ILE A 206 18.33 -25.72 4.32
C ILE A 206 19.69 -25.77 3.60
N SER A 207 19.80 -26.60 2.56
CA SER A 207 21.01 -26.75 1.75
C SER A 207 21.35 -25.46 1.01
N ASP A 208 20.34 -24.69 0.61
CA ASP A 208 20.57 -23.40 -0.03
C ASP A 208 21.28 -22.44 0.93
N VAL A 209 20.84 -22.41 2.19
CA VAL A 209 21.44 -21.54 3.21
C VAL A 209 22.85 -21.99 3.57
N SER A 210 23.08 -23.30 3.71
CA SER A 210 24.41 -23.86 3.97
C SER A 210 25.40 -23.64 2.83
N ASN A 211 24.93 -23.39 1.60
CA ASN A 211 25.78 -23.10 0.44
C ASN A 211 26.21 -21.63 0.34
N ILE A 212 25.68 -20.74 1.19
CA ILE A 212 26.01 -19.30 1.16
C ILE A 212 27.43 -19.05 1.68
N ASP A 213 27.74 -19.57 2.86
CA ASP A 213 29.06 -19.44 3.51
C ASP A 213 29.19 -20.53 4.59
N ARG A 214 30.40 -20.71 5.10
CA ARG A 214 30.66 -21.55 6.28
C ARG A 214 30.09 -20.88 7.53
N GLY A 215 29.51 -21.69 8.41
CA GLY A 215 28.96 -21.24 9.69
C GLY A 215 27.44 -21.03 9.66
N SER A 216 26.93 -20.33 10.65
CA SER A 216 25.50 -20.23 10.95
C SER A 216 24.91 -18.83 10.74
N ILE A 217 25.76 -17.81 10.59
CA ILE A 217 25.34 -16.44 10.26
C ILE A 217 24.43 -16.34 9.02
N PRO A 218 24.59 -17.14 7.94
CA PRO A 218 23.64 -17.11 6.82
C PRO A 218 22.18 -17.36 7.23
N HIS A 219 21.93 -18.22 8.22
CA HIS A 219 20.56 -18.46 8.72
C HIS A 219 19.94 -17.20 9.34
N LEU A 220 20.74 -16.40 10.05
CA LEU A 220 20.29 -15.14 10.62
C LEU A 220 19.95 -14.12 9.52
N PHE A 221 20.79 -13.97 8.50
CA PHE A 221 20.51 -13.05 7.40
C PHE A 221 19.28 -13.46 6.60
N VAL A 222 19.11 -14.75 6.29
CA VAL A 222 17.91 -15.27 5.63
C VAL A 222 16.65 -14.99 6.46
N ALA A 223 16.69 -15.24 7.77
CA ALA A 223 15.56 -14.94 8.65
C ALA A 223 15.23 -13.43 8.72
N LEU A 224 16.25 -12.57 8.68
CA LEU A 224 16.07 -11.12 8.63
C LEU A 224 15.50 -10.67 7.29
N ILE A 225 15.91 -11.28 6.17
CA ILE A 225 15.33 -11.01 4.85
C ILE A 225 13.85 -11.38 4.82
N PHE A 226 13.45 -12.52 5.39
CA PHE A 226 12.04 -12.89 5.54
C PHE A 226 11.28 -11.83 6.37
N ALA A 227 11.88 -11.34 7.44
CA ALA A 227 11.32 -10.24 8.24
C ALA A 227 11.31 -8.87 7.50
N MET A 228 12.05 -8.70 6.41
CA MET A 228 12.02 -7.48 5.60
C MET A 228 10.85 -7.41 4.62
N VAL A 229 10.26 -8.55 4.28
CA VAL A 229 9.08 -8.61 3.41
C VAL A 229 7.91 -7.89 4.07
N ASP A 230 7.76 -8.07 5.38
CA ASP A 230 6.71 -7.46 6.21
C ASP A 230 6.95 -5.98 6.51
N LEU A 231 5.93 -5.14 6.27
CA LEU A 231 6.01 -3.69 6.47
C LEU A 231 6.36 -3.30 7.91
N ASP A 232 5.82 -4.01 8.91
CA ASP A 232 5.96 -3.67 10.33
C ASP A 232 7.36 -3.95 10.90
N THR A 233 8.04 -4.96 10.36
CA THR A 233 9.34 -5.44 10.83
C THR A 233 10.50 -4.99 9.95
N ARG A 234 10.25 -4.58 8.69
CA ARG A 234 11.28 -4.22 7.70
C ARG A 234 12.35 -3.28 8.22
N SER A 235 11.96 -2.15 8.78
CA SER A 235 12.91 -1.14 9.25
C SER A 235 13.80 -1.65 10.39
N ALA A 236 13.27 -2.50 11.28
CA ALA A 236 14.02 -3.07 12.40
C ALA A 236 14.97 -4.19 11.94
N ALA A 237 14.49 -5.09 11.08
CA ALA A 237 15.29 -6.15 10.49
C ALA A 237 16.45 -5.57 9.66
N LEU A 238 16.17 -4.56 8.83
CA LEU A 238 17.17 -3.87 8.04
C LEU A 238 18.22 -3.20 8.94
N LYS A 239 17.80 -2.50 9.99
CA LYS A 239 18.73 -1.86 10.94
C LYS A 239 19.71 -2.86 11.55
N LEU A 240 19.23 -4.06 11.91
CA LEU A 240 20.09 -5.12 12.41
C LEU A 240 21.06 -5.61 11.32
N CYS A 241 20.59 -5.88 10.09
CA CYS A 241 21.47 -6.25 8.98
C CYS A 241 22.55 -5.18 8.72
N THR A 242 22.19 -3.89 8.74
CA THR A 242 23.13 -2.79 8.57
C THR A 242 24.21 -2.82 9.66
N PHE A 243 23.83 -2.98 10.93
CA PHE A 243 24.80 -3.05 12.02
C PHE A 243 25.68 -4.31 11.96
N LEU A 244 25.13 -5.46 11.58
CA LEU A 244 25.92 -6.67 11.34
C LEU A 244 26.92 -6.52 10.18
N CYS A 245 26.73 -5.55 9.29
CA CYS A 245 27.59 -5.27 8.13
C CYS A 245 28.46 -4.00 8.27
N ASP A 246 28.28 -3.21 9.34
CA ASP A 246 28.99 -1.96 9.62
C ASP A 246 29.85 -2.13 10.87
N ASP A 247 30.96 -2.86 10.74
CA ASP A 247 31.81 -3.21 11.87
C ASP A 247 33.15 -2.44 11.88
N SER A 248 33.12 -1.17 11.43
CA SER A 248 34.29 -0.28 11.39
C SER A 248 35.01 -0.09 12.74
N ARG A 249 34.45 -0.57 13.86
CA ARG A 249 35.00 -0.42 15.22
C ARG A 249 35.71 -1.67 15.74
N ARG A 250 35.64 -2.82 15.07
CA ARG A 250 36.22 -4.09 15.53
C ARG A 250 36.92 -4.74 14.36
N ASN A 251 38.20 -5.13 14.52
CA ASN A 251 39.07 -5.70 13.47
C ASN A 251 38.63 -7.11 12.99
N THR A 252 37.34 -7.33 12.84
CA THR A 252 36.73 -8.49 12.19
C THR A 252 36.65 -8.22 10.68
N ASP A 253 36.73 -9.27 9.87
CA ASP A 253 36.75 -9.14 8.41
C ASP A 253 35.37 -8.70 7.90
N ILE A 254 35.11 -7.38 7.93
CA ILE A 254 33.88 -6.69 7.50
C ILE A 254 33.46 -7.17 6.09
N SER A 255 34.44 -7.55 5.26
CA SER A 255 34.21 -8.01 3.89
C SER A 255 33.34 -9.27 3.84
N ASN A 256 33.43 -10.17 4.83
CA ASN A 256 32.71 -11.44 4.76
C ASN A 256 31.21 -11.28 5.04
N SER A 257 30.81 -10.63 6.16
CA SER A 257 29.39 -10.52 6.55
C SER A 257 28.54 -9.80 5.50
N ARG A 258 29.11 -8.81 4.80
CA ARG A 258 28.42 -8.12 3.70
C ARG A 258 28.21 -9.04 2.49
N ALA A 259 29.23 -9.80 2.11
CA ALA A 259 29.12 -10.78 1.02
C ALA A 259 28.05 -11.85 1.35
N VAL A 260 27.99 -12.31 2.60
CA VAL A 260 26.96 -13.24 3.08
C VAL A 260 25.56 -12.62 2.97
N LEU A 261 25.37 -11.36 3.37
CA LEU A 261 24.08 -10.68 3.23
C LEU A 261 23.66 -10.56 1.76
N GLU A 262 24.57 -10.13 0.88
CA GLU A 262 24.32 -10.05 -0.56
C GLU A 262 23.88 -11.39 -1.13
N ARG A 263 24.63 -12.47 -0.83
CA ARG A 263 24.28 -13.82 -1.32
C ARG A 263 22.98 -14.35 -0.71
N SER A 264 22.64 -13.94 0.52
CA SER A 264 21.36 -14.26 1.15
C SER A 264 20.18 -13.56 0.44
N ILE A 265 20.38 -12.33 -0.03
CA ILE A 265 19.39 -11.59 -0.83
C ILE A 265 19.20 -12.24 -2.19
N GLU A 266 20.29 -12.63 -2.84
CA GLU A 266 20.26 -13.36 -4.11
C GLU A 266 19.47 -14.65 -3.96
N LEU A 267 19.77 -15.45 -2.93
CA LEU A 267 19.02 -16.66 -2.65
C LEU A 267 17.52 -16.38 -2.50
N TYR A 268 17.15 -15.33 -1.75
CA TYR A 268 15.75 -14.98 -1.58
C TYR A 268 15.09 -14.60 -2.92
N LEU A 269 15.74 -13.76 -3.73
CA LEU A 269 15.23 -13.33 -5.03
C LEU A 269 15.13 -14.49 -6.03
N GLU A 270 16.13 -15.36 -6.09
CA GLU A 270 16.15 -16.55 -6.95
C GLU A 270 15.00 -17.52 -6.59
N ARG A 271 14.68 -17.65 -5.30
CA ARG A 271 13.58 -18.52 -4.82
C ARG A 271 12.21 -17.84 -4.84
N ASN A 272 12.13 -16.51 -4.84
CA ASN A 272 10.90 -15.74 -4.69
C ASN A 272 10.76 -14.64 -5.76
N HIS A 273 11.11 -14.93 -7.03
CA HIS A 273 11.11 -13.94 -8.11
C HIS A 273 9.75 -13.24 -8.29
N ALA A 274 8.62 -13.93 -8.12
CA ALA A 274 7.29 -13.30 -8.20
C ALA A 274 7.04 -12.21 -7.13
N ALA A 275 7.76 -12.26 -5.99
CA ALA A 275 7.72 -11.21 -4.97
C ALA A 275 8.82 -10.16 -5.16
N SER A 276 9.66 -10.30 -6.19
CA SER A 276 10.85 -9.48 -6.43
C SER A 276 10.49 -8.01 -6.61
N ASP A 277 9.36 -7.67 -7.24
CA ASP A 277 8.99 -6.26 -7.45
C ASP A 277 8.76 -5.53 -6.12
N ARG A 278 7.95 -6.12 -5.22
CA ARG A 278 7.72 -5.54 -3.88
C ARG A 278 9.01 -5.47 -3.07
N PHE A 279 9.85 -6.49 -3.16
CA PHE A 279 11.15 -6.50 -2.48
C PHE A 279 12.11 -5.46 -3.09
N ALA A 280 12.07 -5.27 -4.40
CA ALA A 280 12.89 -4.32 -5.14
C ALA A 280 12.46 -2.87 -4.95
N GLU A 281 11.17 -2.61 -4.71
CA GLU A 281 10.70 -1.27 -4.39
C GLU A 281 10.96 -0.90 -2.92
N ASN A 282 10.87 -1.87 -1.99
CA ASN A 282 10.83 -1.57 -0.56
C ASN A 282 12.09 -1.95 0.21
N VAL A 283 12.88 -2.91 -0.27
CA VAL A 283 14.03 -3.49 0.47
C VAL A 283 15.35 -3.26 -0.27
N LEU A 284 15.46 -3.67 -1.55
CA LEU A 284 16.68 -3.46 -2.34
C LEU A 284 17.20 -2.01 -2.31
N PRO A 285 16.37 -0.96 -2.40
CA PRO A 285 16.85 0.41 -2.42
C PRO A 285 17.51 0.83 -1.11
N MET A 286 17.27 0.09 -0.02
CA MET A 286 17.89 0.33 1.29
C MET A 286 19.21 -0.46 1.47
N ILE A 287 19.43 -1.50 0.66
CA ILE A 287 20.62 -2.36 0.72
C ILE A 287 21.63 -1.99 -0.38
N LEU A 288 21.14 -1.80 -1.60
CA LEU A 288 21.86 -1.32 -2.77
C LEU A 288 21.86 0.22 -2.80
N ASP A 289 22.34 0.81 -1.70
CA ASP A 289 22.32 2.25 -1.42
C ASP A 289 23.41 3.06 -2.15
N LYS A 290 24.33 2.37 -2.83
CA LYS A 290 25.46 2.97 -3.57
C LYS A 290 25.49 2.46 -5.01
N LYS A 291 25.97 3.31 -5.93
CA LYS A 291 26.06 3.01 -7.37
C LYS A 291 26.89 1.76 -7.63
N GLU A 292 28.04 1.64 -6.98
CA GLU A 292 28.98 0.52 -7.19
C GLU A 292 28.34 -0.81 -6.78
N LYS A 293 27.62 -0.82 -5.64
CA LYS A 293 26.89 -2.01 -5.15
C LYS A 293 25.79 -2.41 -6.12
N LEU A 294 25.01 -1.44 -6.59
CA LEU A 294 23.91 -1.70 -7.51
C LEU A 294 24.40 -2.26 -8.84
N ILE A 295 25.46 -1.67 -9.40
CA ILE A 295 26.05 -2.14 -10.66
C ILE A 295 26.63 -3.55 -10.47
N ALA A 296 27.41 -3.79 -9.41
CA ALA A 296 27.98 -5.10 -9.15
C ALA A 296 26.90 -6.18 -8.98
N PHE A 297 25.80 -5.86 -8.30
CA PHE A 297 24.65 -6.77 -8.15
C PHE A 297 23.94 -7.02 -9.49
N ALA A 298 23.66 -5.97 -10.26
CA ALA A 298 23.02 -6.09 -11.57
C ALA A 298 23.86 -6.89 -12.58
N GLN A 299 25.18 -6.71 -12.59
CA GLN A 299 26.10 -7.42 -13.48
C GLN A 299 26.06 -8.95 -13.30
N ARG A 300 25.75 -9.45 -12.09
CA ARG A 300 25.62 -10.90 -11.83
C ARG A 300 24.47 -11.53 -12.62
N TYR A 301 23.36 -10.81 -12.76
CA TYR A 301 22.18 -11.27 -13.51
C TYR A 301 22.20 -10.87 -14.97
N ALA A 302 22.96 -9.84 -15.36
CA ALA A 302 23.07 -9.40 -16.75
C ALA A 302 23.43 -10.58 -17.67
N SER A 303 24.50 -11.31 -17.33
CA SER A 303 24.95 -12.43 -18.16
C SER A 303 23.96 -13.59 -18.24
N SER A 304 23.13 -13.89 -17.23
CA SER A 304 22.22 -15.04 -17.29
C SER A 304 20.81 -14.68 -17.75
N SER A 305 20.47 -13.39 -17.76
CA SER A 305 19.12 -12.88 -18.04
C SER A 305 18.58 -13.26 -19.43
N TYR A 306 19.44 -13.54 -20.42
CA TYR A 306 19.02 -13.98 -21.75
C TYR A 306 18.40 -15.37 -21.78
N SER A 307 18.80 -16.23 -20.84
CA SER A 307 18.44 -17.65 -20.82
C SER A 307 17.27 -17.95 -19.89
N ARG A 308 17.06 -17.11 -18.87
CA ARG A 308 16.13 -17.37 -17.77
C ARG A 308 15.30 -16.13 -17.48
N GLY A 309 13.99 -16.21 -17.70
CA GLY A 309 13.04 -15.13 -17.44
C GLY A 309 13.13 -14.58 -16.00
N ALA A 310 13.31 -15.45 -15.01
CA ALA A 310 13.49 -15.04 -13.61
C ALA A 310 14.74 -14.14 -13.41
N ASP A 311 15.85 -14.44 -14.08
CA ASP A 311 17.07 -13.65 -13.97
C ASP A 311 16.88 -12.28 -14.64
N MET A 312 16.11 -12.22 -15.73
CA MET A 312 15.67 -10.97 -16.35
C MET A 312 14.77 -10.14 -15.43
N SER A 313 13.77 -10.76 -14.79
CA SER A 313 12.90 -10.08 -13.81
C SER A 313 13.72 -9.47 -12.67
N ILE A 314 14.64 -10.24 -12.08
CA ILE A 314 15.54 -9.74 -11.04
C ILE A 314 16.40 -8.59 -11.54
N PHE A 315 16.98 -8.72 -12.74
CA PHE A 315 17.82 -7.69 -13.35
C PHE A 315 17.05 -6.37 -13.51
N ILE A 316 15.85 -6.40 -14.10
CA ILE A 316 15.01 -5.21 -14.30
C ILE A 316 14.56 -4.63 -12.96
N ALA A 317 14.20 -5.47 -11.99
CA ALA A 317 13.80 -5.04 -10.65
C ALA A 317 14.93 -4.29 -9.93
N VAL A 318 16.18 -4.75 -10.04
CA VAL A 318 17.37 -4.06 -9.50
C VAL A 318 17.59 -2.71 -10.18
N LEU A 319 17.44 -2.64 -11.50
CA LEU A 319 17.54 -1.37 -12.23
C LEU A 319 16.44 -0.38 -11.80
N LYS A 320 15.21 -0.89 -11.60
CA LYS A 320 14.06 -0.11 -11.14
C LYS A 320 14.32 0.45 -9.74
N ALA A 321 14.89 -0.36 -8.84
CA ALA A 321 15.32 0.06 -7.50
C ALA A 321 16.36 1.20 -7.57
N GLY A 322 17.33 1.10 -8.48
CA GLY A 322 18.35 2.13 -8.70
C GLY A 322 17.78 3.45 -9.21
N ARG A 323 16.82 3.38 -10.13
CA ARG A 323 16.07 4.55 -10.61
C ARG A 323 15.24 5.17 -9.49
N ALA A 324 14.54 4.37 -8.69
CA ALA A 324 13.74 4.86 -7.57
C ALA A 324 14.57 5.66 -6.55
N LYS A 325 15.85 5.32 -6.36
CA LYS A 325 16.79 6.04 -5.48
C LYS A 325 17.52 7.20 -6.14
N GLY A 326 17.37 7.39 -7.45
CA GLY A 326 18.14 8.37 -8.21
C GLY A 326 19.63 7.99 -8.39
N ILE A 327 20.01 6.75 -8.10
CA ILE A 327 21.35 6.22 -8.35
C ILE A 327 21.58 6.07 -9.86
N LEU A 328 20.56 5.60 -10.57
CA LEU A 328 20.54 5.50 -12.02
C LEU A 328 19.73 6.66 -12.60
N SER A 329 20.32 7.39 -13.55
CA SER A 329 19.61 8.41 -14.32
C SER A 329 18.98 7.80 -15.57
N GLU A 330 18.05 8.54 -16.19
CA GLU A 330 17.39 8.10 -17.42
C GLU A 330 18.39 7.97 -18.57
N ALA A 331 19.32 8.93 -18.64
CA ALA A 331 20.43 8.92 -19.59
C ALA A 331 21.33 7.68 -19.43
N VAL A 332 21.47 7.12 -18.22
CA VAL A 332 22.24 5.88 -18.05
C VAL A 332 21.48 4.69 -18.63
N LEU A 333 20.15 4.63 -18.49
CA LEU A 333 19.35 3.58 -19.14
C LEU A 333 19.34 3.70 -20.67
N THR A 334 19.36 4.93 -21.19
CA THR A 334 19.23 5.19 -22.63
C THR A 334 20.57 5.34 -23.34
N CYS A 335 21.66 5.75 -22.68
CA CYS A 335 22.91 6.15 -23.37
C CYS A 335 24.16 5.44 -22.84
N SER A 336 24.12 4.73 -21.72
CA SER A 336 25.36 4.17 -21.17
C SER A 336 25.75 2.87 -21.85
N VAL A 337 26.91 2.90 -22.52
CA VAL A 337 27.58 1.70 -23.05
C VAL A 337 27.75 0.65 -21.97
N GLU A 338 27.97 1.03 -20.71
CA GLU A 338 28.12 0.09 -19.57
C GLU A 338 26.86 -0.77 -19.35
N MET A 339 25.66 -0.19 -19.44
CA MET A 339 24.42 -0.98 -19.41
C MET A 339 24.11 -1.58 -20.77
N PHE A 340 24.46 -0.96 -21.90
CA PHE A 340 24.38 -1.63 -23.21
C PHE A 340 25.35 -2.78 -23.36
N ASP A 341 26.42 -2.86 -22.58
CA ASP A 341 27.26 -4.03 -22.53
C ASP A 341 26.56 -5.07 -21.67
N ALA A 342 25.91 -4.69 -20.55
CA ALA A 342 25.04 -5.61 -19.83
C ALA A 342 23.90 -6.13 -20.74
N PHE A 343 23.04 -5.28 -21.29
CA PHE A 343 21.94 -5.61 -22.20
C PHE A 343 22.41 -6.17 -23.55
N GLY A 344 23.46 -5.63 -24.15
CA GLY A 344 23.98 -6.05 -25.45
C GLY A 344 24.77 -7.35 -25.38
N VAL A 345 25.51 -7.62 -24.29
CA VAL A 345 26.02 -8.97 -24.00
C VAL A 345 24.85 -9.91 -23.71
N THR A 346 23.79 -9.44 -23.03
CA THR A 346 22.57 -10.24 -22.83
C THR A 346 21.92 -10.62 -24.17
N PHE A 347 21.86 -9.73 -25.17
CA PHE A 347 20.97 -9.91 -26.32
C PHE A 347 21.65 -10.06 -27.70
N LYS A 348 22.99 -10.15 -27.78
CA LYS A 348 23.73 -10.28 -29.04
C LYS A 348 23.25 -11.40 -29.97
N ASP A 349 22.81 -12.54 -29.42
CA ASP A 349 22.40 -13.69 -30.24
C ASP A 349 20.98 -13.58 -30.84
N VAL A 350 20.11 -12.72 -30.30
CA VAL A 350 18.77 -12.47 -30.88
C VAL A 350 18.84 -11.42 -31.99
N ALA A 351 19.93 -10.64 -32.04
CA ALA A 351 20.07 -9.43 -32.85
C ALA A 351 20.41 -9.66 -34.34
N SER A 352 20.36 -10.90 -34.84
CA SER A 352 20.68 -11.23 -36.25
C SER A 352 19.70 -10.69 -37.30
N THR A 353 18.74 -9.84 -36.92
CA THR A 353 17.78 -9.22 -37.83
C THR A 353 17.95 -7.70 -37.87
N ASN A 354 18.60 -7.19 -38.92
CA ASN A 354 18.56 -5.88 -39.64
C ASN A 354 17.75 -4.66 -39.12
N VAL A 355 17.33 -4.63 -37.87
CA VAL A 355 16.66 -3.49 -37.24
C VAL A 355 17.76 -2.61 -36.65
N ASP A 356 17.63 -1.31 -36.86
CA ASP A 356 18.55 -0.28 -36.41
C ASP A 356 18.76 -0.35 -34.88
N GLU A 357 19.71 -1.19 -34.46
CA GLU A 357 20.14 -1.41 -33.08
C GLU A 357 20.59 -0.10 -32.40
N SER A 358 20.88 0.93 -33.20
CA SER A 358 21.22 2.26 -32.70
C SER A 358 20.06 2.93 -31.93
N ASN A 359 18.82 2.43 -32.06
CA ASN A 359 17.72 2.92 -31.25
C ASN A 359 17.82 2.38 -29.82
N ASN A 360 18.30 3.24 -28.94
CA ASN A 360 18.45 3.01 -27.50
C ASN A 360 17.23 2.38 -26.79
N MET A 361 16.02 2.54 -27.33
CA MET A 361 14.77 2.01 -26.74
C MET A 361 14.32 0.66 -27.31
N TYR A 362 15.02 0.07 -28.28
CA TYR A 362 14.60 -1.17 -28.94
C TYR A 362 14.32 -2.32 -27.96
N TRP A 363 15.24 -2.57 -27.01
CA TRP A 363 15.09 -3.68 -26.06
C TRP A 363 13.95 -3.47 -25.08
N PHE A 364 13.78 -2.26 -24.56
CA PHE A 364 12.62 -1.93 -23.74
C PHE A 364 11.31 -2.12 -24.52
N LYS A 365 11.28 -1.76 -25.81
CA LYS A 365 10.15 -2.03 -26.69
C LYS A 365 9.91 -3.54 -26.85
N GLN A 366 10.93 -4.39 -26.89
CA GLN A 366 10.72 -5.85 -26.95
C GLN A 366 10.21 -6.40 -25.62
N MET A 367 10.74 -5.95 -24.48
CA MET A 367 10.29 -6.36 -23.15
C MET A 367 8.84 -5.96 -22.86
N LEU A 368 8.40 -4.79 -23.33
CA LEU A 368 6.99 -4.39 -23.21
C LEU A 368 6.04 -5.22 -24.11
N LYS A 369 6.57 -6.03 -25.03
CA LYS A 369 5.81 -6.87 -25.96
C LYS A 369 5.81 -8.36 -25.62
N THR A 370 6.53 -8.76 -24.57
CA THR A 370 6.60 -10.16 -24.16
C THR A 370 5.24 -10.65 -23.67
N ALA A 371 4.97 -11.95 -23.81
CA ALA A 371 3.79 -12.57 -23.22
C ALA A 371 3.85 -12.62 -21.67
N ASP A 372 5.05 -12.47 -21.10
CA ASP A 372 5.26 -12.42 -19.66
C ASP A 372 4.77 -11.08 -19.08
N PRO A 373 3.73 -11.07 -18.22
CA PRO A 373 3.22 -9.84 -17.60
C PRO A 373 4.19 -9.26 -16.57
N GLU A 374 4.97 -10.08 -15.87
CA GLU A 374 5.94 -9.61 -14.87
C GLU A 374 6.99 -8.73 -15.54
N LEU A 375 7.57 -9.21 -16.64
CA LEU A 375 8.56 -8.45 -17.41
C LEU A 375 7.98 -7.15 -17.98
N ARG A 376 6.74 -7.17 -18.47
CA ARG A 376 6.05 -5.96 -18.96
C ARG A 376 5.86 -4.95 -17.84
N ILE A 377 5.35 -5.36 -16.69
CA ILE A 377 5.09 -4.50 -15.51
C ILE A 377 6.40 -3.91 -14.98
N LEU A 378 7.42 -4.75 -14.77
CA LEU A 378 8.75 -4.33 -14.31
C LEU A 378 9.38 -3.33 -15.27
N THR A 379 9.32 -3.60 -16.58
CA THR A 379 9.87 -2.71 -17.61
C THR A 379 9.12 -1.38 -17.65
N TYR A 380 7.79 -1.41 -17.61
CA TYR A 380 6.99 -0.20 -17.62
C TYR A 380 7.26 0.65 -16.36
N GLY A 381 7.38 0.00 -15.21
CA GLY A 381 7.80 0.63 -13.96
C GLY A 381 9.20 1.25 -14.05
N LEU A 382 10.19 0.51 -14.55
CA LEU A 382 11.57 0.98 -14.73
C LEU A 382 11.66 2.25 -15.59
N LEU A 383 10.95 2.27 -16.71
CA LEU A 383 10.96 3.39 -17.65
C LEU A 383 10.34 4.66 -17.05
N THR A 384 9.31 4.52 -16.23
CA THR A 384 8.48 5.64 -15.76
C THR A 384 8.79 6.10 -14.34
N ILE A 385 9.48 5.28 -13.53
CA ILE A 385 9.82 5.61 -12.15
C ILE A 385 10.86 6.73 -12.07
N SER A 386 10.70 7.60 -11.06
CA SER A 386 11.63 8.68 -10.74
C SER A 386 11.50 9.03 -9.26
N PRO A 387 12.61 9.45 -8.59
CA PRO A 387 12.56 9.93 -7.21
C PRO A 387 11.78 11.25 -7.09
N ALA A 388 11.81 12.09 -8.13
CA ALA A 388 11.12 13.37 -8.17
C ALA A 388 9.84 13.26 -9.01
N GLY A 389 8.70 13.57 -8.38
CA GLY A 389 7.36 13.48 -9.01
C GLY A 389 7.07 14.55 -10.06
N ASN A 390 7.99 15.48 -10.32
CA ASN A 390 7.92 16.50 -11.36
C ASN A 390 9.09 16.41 -12.36
N ALA A 391 9.93 15.37 -12.26
CA ALA A 391 11.06 15.18 -13.17
C ALA A 391 10.58 15.02 -14.62
N ARG A 392 11.32 15.61 -15.57
CA ARG A 392 11.07 15.48 -17.00
C ARG A 392 11.07 14.00 -17.42
N VAL A 393 10.20 13.61 -18.33
CA VAL A 393 10.15 12.27 -18.94
C VAL A 393 10.66 12.41 -20.37
N SER A 394 11.59 11.56 -20.81
CA SER A 394 12.11 11.63 -22.18
C SER A 394 11.03 11.36 -23.23
N PRO A 395 11.00 12.11 -24.35
CA PRO A 395 10.15 11.80 -25.49
C PRO A 395 10.32 10.36 -26.01
N SER A 396 11.54 9.81 -25.95
CA SER A 396 11.83 8.44 -26.40
C SER A 396 11.15 7.38 -25.52
N VAL A 397 11.06 7.63 -24.22
CA VAL A 397 10.37 6.76 -23.26
C VAL A 397 8.86 6.81 -23.50
N LEU A 398 8.31 8.00 -23.71
CA LEU A 398 6.90 8.17 -24.04
C LEU A 398 6.52 7.49 -25.35
N ASP A 399 7.37 7.58 -26.38
CA ASP A 399 7.17 6.85 -27.63
C ASP A 399 7.24 5.32 -27.43
N CYS A 400 8.21 4.85 -26.64
CA CYS A 400 8.33 3.44 -26.27
C CYS A 400 7.04 2.90 -25.64
N VAL A 401 6.54 3.58 -24.61
CA VAL A 401 5.29 3.22 -23.92
C VAL A 401 4.09 3.30 -24.87
N ALA A 402 3.94 4.42 -25.60
CA ALA A 402 2.81 4.62 -26.51
C ALA A 402 2.74 3.53 -27.60
N SER A 403 3.88 3.14 -28.17
CA SER A 403 3.95 2.07 -29.18
C SER A 403 3.68 0.66 -28.62
N SER A 404 3.58 0.51 -27.30
CA SER A 404 3.42 -0.77 -26.61
C SER A 404 2.10 -0.88 -25.84
N MET A 405 1.23 0.13 -25.86
CA MET A 405 0.00 0.18 -25.06
C MET A 405 -0.91 -1.04 -25.23
N ARG A 406 -1.04 -1.56 -26.47
CA ARG A 406 -1.84 -2.77 -26.74
C ARG A 406 -1.42 -3.97 -25.89
N TYR A 407 -0.13 -4.09 -25.59
CA TYR A 407 0.40 -5.19 -24.79
C TYR A 407 0.27 -4.91 -23.30
N LEU A 408 0.19 -3.65 -22.88
CA LEU A 408 0.00 -3.30 -21.47
C LEU A 408 -1.47 -3.41 -21.05
N HIS A 409 -2.40 -3.50 -22.00
CA HIS A 409 -3.84 -3.53 -21.75
C HIS A 409 -4.52 -4.88 -22.02
N ASP A 410 -3.78 -5.91 -22.43
CA ASP A 410 -4.34 -7.21 -22.86
C ASP A 410 -4.30 -8.30 -21.77
N ASP A 411 -4.05 -7.93 -20.51
CA ASP A 411 -3.90 -8.89 -19.41
C ASP A 411 -5.23 -9.27 -18.74
N PRO A 412 -5.56 -10.58 -18.66
CA PRO A 412 -6.81 -11.04 -18.09
C PRO A 412 -6.82 -10.99 -16.56
N ASP A 413 -5.66 -11.06 -15.91
CA ASP A 413 -5.56 -11.06 -14.44
C ASP A 413 -5.76 -9.66 -13.85
N ALA A 414 -6.52 -9.58 -12.76
CA ALA A 414 -6.87 -8.30 -12.14
C ALA A 414 -5.68 -7.64 -11.42
N HIS A 415 -4.75 -8.43 -10.86
CA HIS A 415 -3.57 -7.91 -10.20
C HIS A 415 -2.63 -7.23 -11.20
N GLU A 416 -2.37 -7.89 -12.33
CA GLU A 416 -1.52 -7.37 -13.41
C GLU A 416 -2.06 -6.05 -13.95
N ARG A 417 -3.36 -5.98 -14.26
CA ARG A 417 -4.04 -4.74 -14.65
C ARG A 417 -3.93 -3.65 -13.58
N GLY A 418 -4.05 -4.03 -12.31
CA GLY A 418 -3.90 -3.12 -11.18
C GLY A 418 -2.51 -2.47 -11.12
N GLU A 419 -1.45 -3.24 -11.39
CA GLU A 419 -0.08 -2.73 -11.45
C GLU A 419 0.13 -1.81 -12.65
N ILE A 420 -0.33 -2.20 -13.86
CA ILE A 420 -0.29 -1.32 -15.04
C ILE A 420 -1.01 0.00 -14.77
N LEU A 421 -2.21 -0.06 -14.19
CA LEU A 421 -2.99 1.12 -13.85
C LEU A 421 -2.27 2.01 -12.82
N SER A 422 -1.64 1.42 -11.81
CA SER A 422 -0.84 2.11 -10.79
C SER A 422 0.34 2.86 -11.43
N ILE A 423 1.05 2.21 -12.35
CA ILE A 423 2.17 2.81 -13.08
C ILE A 423 1.67 3.94 -14.00
N THR A 424 0.61 3.70 -14.77
CA THR A 424 -0.02 4.72 -15.64
C THR A 424 -0.46 5.95 -14.85
N LYS A 425 -1.13 5.76 -13.71
CA LYS A 425 -1.53 6.87 -12.82
C LYS A 425 -0.32 7.69 -12.35
N ARG A 426 0.77 7.02 -11.97
CA ARG A 426 2.00 7.68 -11.51
C ARG A 426 2.66 8.46 -12.66
N LEU A 427 2.71 7.88 -13.85
CA LEU A 427 3.22 8.53 -15.06
C LEU A 427 2.42 9.79 -15.38
N LEU A 428 1.09 9.70 -15.48
CA LEU A 428 0.23 10.84 -15.82
C LEU A 428 0.36 11.98 -14.81
N ARG A 429 0.38 11.66 -13.50
CA ARG A 429 0.66 12.66 -12.45
C ARG A 429 2.03 13.31 -12.60
N ARG A 430 3.07 12.52 -12.94
CA ARG A 430 4.41 13.04 -13.19
C ARG A 430 4.43 13.98 -14.39
N LEU A 431 3.76 13.62 -15.48
CA LEU A 431 3.63 14.47 -16.68
C LEU A 431 2.92 15.79 -16.35
N GLN A 432 1.82 15.76 -15.61
CA GLN A 432 1.09 16.96 -15.17
C GLN A 432 1.97 17.89 -14.32
N ASN A 433 2.65 17.34 -13.31
CA ASN A 433 3.53 18.10 -12.43
C ASN A 433 4.74 18.66 -13.18
N SER A 434 5.34 17.85 -14.06
CA SER A 434 6.46 18.25 -14.92
C SER A 434 6.04 19.38 -15.88
N ALA A 435 4.88 19.27 -16.53
CA ALA A 435 4.35 20.31 -17.41
C ALA A 435 4.09 21.62 -16.65
N THR A 436 3.55 21.54 -15.44
CA THR A 436 3.33 22.73 -14.59
C THR A 436 4.65 23.40 -14.22
N ALA A 437 5.70 22.61 -13.92
CA ALA A 437 7.03 23.14 -13.63
C ALA A 437 7.69 23.75 -14.87
N LEU A 438 7.58 23.10 -16.04
CA LEU A 438 8.13 23.59 -17.31
C LEU A 438 7.47 24.92 -17.73
N ARG A 439 6.14 25.04 -17.64
CA ARG A 439 5.42 26.28 -17.99
C ARG A 439 5.84 27.47 -17.14
N ARG A 440 6.21 27.25 -15.87
CA ARG A 440 6.77 28.32 -15.02
C ARG A 440 8.12 28.80 -15.52
N VAL A 441 8.93 27.93 -16.13
CA VAL A 441 10.22 28.29 -16.71
C VAL A 441 10.03 29.02 -18.04
N THR A 442 9.14 28.55 -18.91
CA THR A 442 8.86 29.18 -20.22
C THR A 442 8.25 30.57 -20.09
N HIS A 443 7.48 30.86 -19.04
CA HIS A 443 7.00 32.24 -18.78
C HIS A 443 8.10 33.21 -18.34
N LEU A 444 9.22 32.71 -17.80
CA LEU A 444 10.36 33.53 -17.40
C LEU A 444 11.35 33.72 -18.54
N VAL A 445 11.34 32.81 -19.51
CA VAL A 445 12.22 32.79 -20.68
C VAL A 445 11.36 32.41 -21.89
N ASP A 446 10.89 33.42 -22.64
CA ASP A 446 9.91 33.28 -23.75
C ASP A 446 10.31 32.33 -24.90
N ALA A 447 11.48 31.67 -24.83
CA ALA A 447 12.04 30.89 -25.95
C ALA A 447 12.84 29.64 -25.52
N ASP A 448 12.47 28.94 -24.44
CA ASP A 448 13.05 27.60 -24.20
C ASP A 448 12.45 26.57 -25.18
N GLU A 449 13.06 26.49 -26.37
CA GLU A 449 12.71 25.52 -27.42
C GLU A 449 12.72 24.09 -26.88
N GLU A 450 13.65 23.74 -25.97
CA GLU A 450 13.76 22.40 -25.40
C GLU A 450 12.56 22.10 -24.49
N ALA A 451 12.16 23.04 -23.64
CA ALA A 451 10.96 22.89 -22.82
C ALA A 451 9.69 22.74 -23.66
N ASN A 452 9.57 23.49 -24.75
CA ASN A 452 8.43 23.38 -25.67
C ASN A 452 8.39 22.02 -26.37
N ILE A 453 9.53 21.50 -26.85
CA ILE A 453 9.63 20.15 -27.44
C ILE A 453 9.17 19.08 -26.43
N VAL A 454 9.56 19.20 -25.16
CA VAL A 454 9.13 18.26 -24.12
C VAL A 454 7.62 18.36 -23.87
N LEU A 455 7.08 19.58 -23.75
CA LEU A 455 5.64 19.81 -23.57
C LEU A 455 4.81 19.25 -24.74
N ASP A 456 5.29 19.43 -25.97
CA ASP A 456 4.65 18.89 -27.17
C ASP A 456 4.70 17.36 -27.18
N SER A 457 5.81 16.76 -26.73
CA SER A 457 5.90 15.30 -26.58
C SER A 457 4.89 14.76 -25.56
N TYR A 458 4.63 15.50 -24.48
CA TYR A 458 3.63 15.11 -23.48
C TYR A 458 2.22 15.19 -24.07
N LYS A 459 1.91 16.28 -24.78
CA LYS A 459 0.63 16.44 -25.48
C LYS A 459 0.41 15.32 -26.50
N SER A 460 1.43 15.01 -27.30
CA SER A 460 1.41 13.91 -28.26
C SER A 460 1.18 12.56 -27.59
N PHE A 461 1.86 12.28 -26.48
CA PHE A 461 1.67 11.04 -25.72
C PHE A 461 0.25 10.91 -25.18
N VAL A 462 -0.28 11.95 -24.53
CA VAL A 462 -1.64 11.93 -23.98
C VAL A 462 -2.68 11.77 -25.08
N GLY A 463 -2.52 12.44 -26.22
CA GLY A 463 -3.40 12.28 -27.38
C GLY A 463 -3.40 10.83 -27.91
N ARG A 464 -2.21 10.23 -28.07
CA ARG A 464 -2.11 8.81 -28.48
C ARG A 464 -2.74 7.87 -27.47
N LEU A 465 -2.54 8.11 -26.17
CA LEU A 465 -3.17 7.32 -25.11
C LEU A 465 -4.69 7.46 -25.15
N TYR A 466 -5.22 8.67 -25.30
CA TYR A 466 -6.65 8.93 -25.42
C TYR A 466 -7.27 8.17 -26.61
N ASP A 467 -6.65 8.27 -27.80
CA ASP A 467 -7.12 7.57 -28.99
C ASP A 467 -7.06 6.04 -28.83
N PHE A 468 -5.97 5.52 -28.24
CA PHE A 468 -5.87 4.11 -27.92
C PHE A 468 -6.98 3.67 -26.96
N LEU A 469 -7.17 4.37 -25.84
CA LEU A 469 -8.22 4.04 -24.87
C LEU A 469 -9.60 4.04 -25.52
N LYS A 470 -9.90 4.97 -26.43
CA LYS A 470 -11.16 4.95 -27.20
C LYS A 470 -11.35 3.67 -28.00
N THR A 471 -10.30 3.14 -28.62
CA THR A 471 -10.37 1.85 -29.34
C THR A 471 -10.61 0.68 -28.39
N GLU A 472 -10.10 0.77 -27.16
CA GLU A 472 -10.32 -0.22 -26.10
C GLU A 472 -11.74 -0.17 -25.52
N LEU A 473 -12.50 0.91 -25.74
CA LEU A 473 -13.91 1.06 -25.30
C LEU A 473 -14.93 0.55 -26.33
N CYS A 474 -14.50 0.05 -27.50
CA CYS A 474 -15.42 -0.49 -28.49
C CYS A 474 -16.17 -1.72 -27.96
N THR A 475 -17.41 -1.95 -28.42
CA THR A 475 -18.30 -3.04 -27.95
C THR A 475 -17.76 -4.45 -28.15
N GLY A 476 -16.72 -4.63 -28.99
CA GLY A 476 -16.06 -5.92 -29.21
C GLY A 476 -14.86 -6.20 -28.30
N ALA A 477 -14.45 -5.26 -27.44
CA ALA A 477 -13.38 -5.50 -26.48
C ALA A 477 -13.86 -6.35 -25.30
N SER A 478 -12.92 -7.05 -24.66
CA SER A 478 -13.21 -7.90 -23.49
C SER A 478 -13.37 -7.05 -22.22
N TYR A 479 -14.06 -7.59 -21.21
CA TYR A 479 -14.20 -6.93 -19.90
C TYR A 479 -12.85 -6.42 -19.32
N PRO A 480 -11.76 -7.22 -19.28
CA PRO A 480 -10.44 -6.77 -18.86
C PRO A 480 -9.97 -5.47 -19.53
N ARG A 481 -10.18 -5.37 -20.84
CA ARG A 481 -9.79 -4.22 -21.66
C ARG A 481 -10.69 -3.02 -21.38
N HIS A 482 -12.01 -3.24 -21.32
CA HIS A 482 -12.98 -2.20 -20.96
C HIS A 482 -12.67 -1.58 -19.60
N ILE A 483 -12.55 -2.39 -18.54
CA ILE A 483 -12.38 -1.85 -17.19
C ILE A 483 -11.07 -1.09 -17.06
N LEU A 484 -9.97 -1.60 -17.62
CA LEU A 484 -8.69 -0.90 -17.59
C LEU A 484 -8.72 0.39 -18.42
N ALA A 485 -9.41 0.40 -19.56
CA ALA A 485 -9.56 1.59 -20.38
C ALA A 485 -10.40 2.66 -19.70
N VAL A 486 -11.53 2.27 -19.09
CA VAL A 486 -12.41 3.14 -18.30
C VAL A 486 -11.64 3.79 -17.15
N LEU A 487 -10.91 3.00 -16.36
CA LEU A 487 -10.14 3.51 -15.23
C LEU A 487 -8.97 4.42 -15.67
N SER A 488 -8.31 4.08 -16.77
CA SER A 488 -7.22 4.90 -17.33
C SER A 488 -7.74 6.23 -17.87
N LEU A 489 -8.89 6.22 -18.56
CA LEU A 489 -9.54 7.44 -19.06
C LEU A 489 -10.04 8.32 -17.91
N GLN A 490 -10.54 7.71 -16.82
CA GLN A 490 -10.93 8.45 -15.63
C GLN A 490 -9.75 9.23 -15.05
N TYR A 491 -8.54 8.64 -15.01
CA TYR A 491 -7.36 9.38 -14.57
C TYR A 491 -6.97 10.54 -15.48
N LEU A 492 -7.16 10.42 -16.80
CA LEU A 492 -6.95 11.55 -17.71
C LEU A 492 -7.90 12.70 -17.36
N PHE A 493 -9.16 12.40 -17.06
CA PHE A 493 -10.17 13.41 -16.71
C PHE A 493 -9.90 14.03 -15.34
N ASP A 494 -9.64 13.21 -14.32
CA ASP A 494 -9.35 13.67 -12.96
C ASP A 494 -8.12 14.59 -12.91
N LEU A 495 -7.12 14.33 -13.75
CA LEU A 495 -5.91 15.14 -13.87
C LEU A 495 -6.07 16.32 -14.85
N ASN A 496 -7.24 16.50 -15.47
CA ASN A 496 -7.49 17.51 -16.50
C ASN A 496 -6.41 17.51 -17.59
N MET A 497 -5.96 16.32 -18.00
CA MET A 497 -4.95 16.19 -19.05
C MET A 497 -5.61 16.48 -20.40
N ASP A 498 -5.24 17.63 -20.96
CA ASP A 498 -5.66 18.17 -22.26
C ASP A 498 -7.19 18.17 -22.50
N PRO A 499 -7.87 19.26 -22.10
CA PRO A 499 -9.32 19.36 -22.17
C PRO A 499 -9.87 19.37 -23.61
N ASP A 500 -9.03 19.62 -24.62
CA ASP A 500 -9.47 19.85 -26.00
C ASP A 500 -9.87 18.54 -26.69
N PHE A 501 -9.35 17.39 -26.25
CA PHE A 501 -9.68 16.07 -26.83
C PHE A 501 -11.17 15.71 -26.74
N LEU A 502 -11.90 16.29 -25.78
CA LEU A 502 -13.30 15.97 -25.54
C LEU A 502 -14.26 16.75 -26.43
N VAL A 503 -13.83 17.90 -26.95
CA VAL A 503 -14.71 18.81 -27.69
C VAL A 503 -15.05 18.17 -29.04
N GLY A 504 -16.33 17.91 -29.27
CA GLY A 504 -16.82 17.33 -30.52
C GLY A 504 -16.62 15.82 -30.68
N ASP A 505 -16.09 15.09 -29.69
CA ASP A 505 -15.82 13.65 -29.82
C ASP A 505 -17.08 12.78 -29.66
N LYS A 506 -17.89 12.74 -30.72
CA LYS A 506 -19.09 11.89 -30.79
C LYS A 506 -18.78 10.42 -30.60
N SER A 507 -17.60 9.96 -31.04
CA SER A 507 -17.22 8.55 -31.00
C SER A 507 -17.00 8.06 -29.57
N LEU A 508 -16.35 8.88 -28.73
CA LEU A 508 -16.20 8.58 -27.31
C LEU A 508 -17.57 8.53 -26.63
N VAL A 509 -18.42 9.53 -26.86
CA VAL A 509 -19.77 9.58 -26.26
C VAL A 509 -20.59 8.35 -26.66
N GLN A 510 -20.54 7.93 -27.92
CA GLN A 510 -21.19 6.71 -28.39
C GLN A 510 -20.67 5.46 -27.67
N ALA A 511 -19.35 5.29 -27.59
CA ALA A 511 -18.74 4.16 -26.90
C ALA A 511 -19.14 4.09 -25.43
N LEU A 512 -19.09 5.21 -24.72
CA LEU A 512 -19.49 5.26 -23.32
C LEU A 512 -20.99 5.00 -23.13
N ILE A 513 -21.88 5.52 -23.99
CA ILE A 513 -23.33 5.20 -23.92
C ILE A 513 -23.56 3.70 -24.09
N CYS A 514 -22.85 3.04 -25.01
CA CYS A 514 -22.91 1.59 -25.14
C CYS A 514 -22.44 0.88 -23.87
N LEU A 515 -21.33 1.32 -23.26
CA LEU A 515 -20.80 0.75 -22.03
C LEU A 515 -21.65 1.04 -20.78
N VAL A 516 -22.52 2.06 -20.78
CA VAL A 516 -23.51 2.23 -19.71
C VAL A 516 -24.54 1.09 -19.70
N ILE A 517 -24.73 0.39 -20.81
CA ILE A 517 -25.64 -0.78 -20.95
C ILE A 517 -24.88 -2.11 -20.69
N ASP A 518 -23.59 -2.06 -20.39
CA ASP A 518 -22.75 -3.25 -20.18
C ASP A 518 -23.24 -4.13 -18.99
N PRO A 519 -23.13 -5.47 -19.03
CA PRO A 519 -23.54 -6.31 -17.90
C PRO A 519 -22.71 -6.11 -16.61
N PHE A 520 -21.48 -5.60 -16.69
CA PHE A 520 -20.61 -5.42 -15.52
C PHE A 520 -20.83 -4.06 -14.84
N GLU A 521 -21.14 -4.07 -13.54
CA GLU A 521 -21.48 -2.87 -12.77
C GLU A 521 -20.37 -1.81 -12.75
N ASP A 522 -19.12 -2.23 -12.57
CA ASP A 522 -17.96 -1.35 -12.53
C ASP A 522 -17.70 -0.67 -13.88
N VAL A 523 -17.86 -1.40 -14.99
CA VAL A 523 -17.77 -0.84 -16.35
C VAL A 523 -18.86 0.21 -16.58
N ARG A 524 -20.12 -0.13 -16.28
CA ARG A 524 -21.23 0.82 -16.44
C ARG A 524 -21.09 2.05 -15.58
N SER A 525 -20.77 1.85 -14.30
CA SER A 525 -20.66 2.93 -13.35
C SER A 525 -19.51 3.86 -13.70
N GLY A 526 -18.37 3.28 -14.14
CA GLY A 526 -17.26 4.04 -14.69
C GLY A 526 -17.63 4.79 -15.98
N ALA A 527 -18.29 4.14 -16.94
CA ALA A 527 -18.72 4.78 -18.18
C ALA A 527 -19.72 5.92 -17.96
N ALA A 528 -20.68 5.74 -17.05
CA ALA A 528 -21.63 6.78 -16.67
C ALA A 528 -20.93 7.96 -15.98
N THR A 529 -19.93 7.69 -15.14
CA THR A 529 -19.11 8.73 -14.50
C THR A 529 -18.31 9.51 -15.56
N LEU A 530 -17.69 8.81 -16.51
CA LEU A 530 -16.95 9.42 -17.61
C LEU A 530 -17.83 10.29 -18.51
N LEU A 531 -19.08 9.88 -18.80
CA LEU A 531 -20.04 10.67 -19.60
C LEU A 531 -20.42 12.01 -18.98
N ARG A 532 -20.25 12.18 -17.67
CA ARG A 532 -20.55 13.46 -17.01
C ARG A 532 -19.59 14.56 -17.45
N THR A 533 -18.32 14.25 -17.68
CA THR A 533 -17.32 15.24 -18.10
C THR A 533 -17.67 15.90 -19.44
N PRO A 534 -17.95 15.16 -20.55
CA PRO A 534 -18.43 15.77 -21.78
C PRO A 534 -19.83 16.36 -21.62
N ALA A 535 -20.74 15.78 -20.82
CA ALA A 535 -22.07 16.37 -20.61
C ALA A 535 -22.02 17.75 -19.93
N CYS A 536 -21.11 17.95 -18.97
CA CYS A 536 -20.91 19.25 -18.33
C CYS A 536 -20.23 20.28 -19.25
N ARG A 537 -19.41 19.84 -20.22
CA ARG A 537 -18.63 20.72 -21.10
C ARG A 537 -19.31 21.06 -22.41
N ASP A 538 -19.92 20.06 -23.03
CA ASP A 538 -20.63 20.14 -24.31
C ASP A 538 -21.88 19.25 -24.24
N TYR A 539 -22.88 19.72 -23.49
CA TYR A 539 -24.18 19.05 -23.38
C TYR A 539 -24.80 18.80 -24.78
N SER A 540 -24.57 19.71 -25.73
CA SER A 540 -25.10 19.60 -27.09
C SER A 540 -24.56 18.37 -27.82
N LEU A 541 -23.27 18.05 -27.63
CA LEU A 541 -22.64 16.84 -28.15
C LEU A 541 -23.31 15.59 -27.59
N VAL A 542 -23.46 15.52 -26.26
CA VAL A 542 -24.08 14.36 -25.59
C VAL A 542 -25.54 14.21 -26.02
N ALA A 543 -26.31 15.28 -26.06
CA ALA A 543 -27.70 15.28 -26.52
C ALA A 543 -27.83 14.89 -28.00
N SER A 544 -26.84 15.21 -28.84
CA SER A 544 -26.84 14.81 -30.26
C SER A 544 -26.67 13.31 -30.46
N VAL A 545 -26.07 12.60 -29.49
CA VAL A 545 -25.87 11.14 -29.52
C VAL A 545 -26.97 10.44 -28.72
N LEU A 546 -27.24 10.89 -27.49
CA LEU A 546 -28.30 10.40 -26.62
C LEU A 546 -29.64 11.04 -27.01
N THR A 547 -30.11 10.71 -28.21
CA THR A 547 -31.38 11.23 -28.72
C THR A 547 -32.56 10.69 -27.89
N PRO A 548 -33.71 11.40 -27.85
CA PRO A 548 -34.92 10.89 -27.21
C PRO A 548 -35.34 9.50 -27.72
N SER A 549 -35.13 9.23 -29.02
CA SER A 549 -35.41 7.93 -29.63
C SER A 549 -34.47 6.82 -29.16
N LEU A 550 -33.19 7.11 -28.89
CA LEU A 550 -32.26 6.14 -28.32
C LEU A 550 -32.63 5.84 -26.87
N LEU A 551 -32.95 6.87 -26.07
CA LEU A 551 -33.38 6.68 -24.70
C LEU A 551 -34.66 5.82 -24.62
N GLN A 552 -35.62 6.07 -25.51
CA GLN A 552 -36.82 5.23 -25.62
C GLN A 552 -36.48 3.76 -25.95
N LYS A 553 -35.48 3.49 -26.80
CA LYS A 553 -35.03 2.11 -27.04
C LYS A 553 -34.44 1.45 -25.80
N VAL A 554 -33.69 2.20 -24.99
CA VAL A 554 -33.14 1.70 -23.71
C VAL A 554 -34.28 1.43 -22.71
N GLN A 555 -35.30 2.29 -22.66
CA GLN A 555 -36.51 2.05 -21.85
C GLN A 555 -37.20 0.75 -22.28
N VAL A 556 -37.42 0.56 -23.58
CA VAL A 556 -38.00 -0.67 -24.13
C VAL A 556 -37.13 -1.88 -23.83
N LEU A 557 -35.80 -1.76 -23.89
CA LEU A 557 -34.88 -2.84 -23.50
C LEU A 557 -35.04 -3.21 -22.02
N ALA A 558 -35.09 -2.23 -21.12
CA ALA A 558 -35.27 -2.46 -19.68
C ALA A 558 -36.60 -3.18 -19.40
N VAL A 559 -37.70 -2.76 -20.03
CA VAL A 559 -39.01 -3.42 -19.92
C VAL A 559 -38.97 -4.85 -20.46
N ARG A 560 -38.48 -5.04 -21.70
CA ARG A 560 -38.54 -6.34 -22.38
C ARG A 560 -37.68 -7.42 -21.72
N THR A 561 -36.61 -7.01 -21.06
CA THR A 561 -35.67 -7.96 -20.43
C THR A 561 -35.92 -8.14 -18.95
N GLY A 562 -36.54 -7.17 -18.27
CA GLY A 562 -36.75 -7.18 -16.82
C GLY A 562 -35.46 -7.16 -15.99
N ARG A 563 -34.28 -7.10 -16.63
CA ARG A 563 -32.98 -7.23 -15.95
C ARG A 563 -32.64 -5.96 -15.16
N ALA A 564 -32.08 -6.16 -13.97
CA ALA A 564 -31.68 -5.07 -13.09
C ALA A 564 -30.62 -4.17 -13.71
N ASP A 565 -29.76 -4.75 -14.53
CA ASP A 565 -28.68 -4.04 -15.16
C ASP A 565 -29.19 -3.08 -16.26
N HIS A 566 -30.08 -3.51 -17.14
CA HIS A 566 -30.67 -2.60 -18.14
C HIS A 566 -31.50 -1.47 -17.51
N ALA A 567 -32.19 -1.72 -16.39
CA ALA A 567 -32.88 -0.67 -15.64
C ALA A 567 -31.90 0.35 -15.05
N ASP A 568 -30.79 -0.11 -14.49
CA ASP A 568 -29.72 0.77 -13.99
C ASP A 568 -29.10 1.62 -15.11
N ALA A 569 -28.81 1.01 -16.26
CA ALA A 569 -28.33 1.70 -17.45
C ALA A 569 -29.29 2.80 -17.90
N MET A 570 -30.59 2.49 -17.96
CA MET A 570 -31.64 3.46 -18.25
C MET A 570 -31.62 4.63 -17.26
N GLY A 571 -31.54 4.34 -15.96
CA GLY A 571 -31.48 5.37 -14.93
C GLY A 571 -30.29 6.30 -15.11
N ARG A 572 -29.09 5.75 -15.31
CA ARG A 572 -27.86 6.55 -15.50
C ARG A 572 -27.92 7.44 -16.74
N LEU A 573 -28.41 6.91 -17.88
CA LEU A 573 -28.58 7.71 -19.10
C LEU A 573 -29.66 8.76 -18.95
N SER A 574 -30.77 8.45 -18.28
CA SER A 574 -31.86 9.42 -18.05
C SER A 574 -31.38 10.58 -17.19
N ALA A 575 -30.54 10.30 -16.19
CA ALA A 575 -29.96 11.33 -15.31
C ALA A 575 -29.00 12.30 -16.04
N LEU A 576 -28.57 12.01 -17.27
CA LEU A 576 -27.75 12.94 -18.07
C LEU A 576 -28.56 14.10 -18.66
N ARG A 577 -29.90 13.99 -18.76
CA ARG A 577 -30.77 14.96 -19.46
C ARG A 577 -30.81 16.38 -18.88
N GLY A 578 -30.17 16.64 -17.74
CA GLY A 578 -29.85 18.02 -17.38
C GLY A 578 -28.56 18.18 -16.59
N VAL A 579 -27.52 17.46 -16.96
CA VAL A 579 -26.16 17.75 -16.47
C VAL A 579 -25.62 19.11 -17.01
N SER A 580 -26.46 19.95 -17.62
CA SER A 580 -26.13 21.29 -18.11
C SER A 580 -25.56 22.19 -17.01
N SER A 581 -24.23 22.22 -16.94
CA SER A 581 -23.49 23.25 -16.23
C SER A 581 -23.49 24.48 -17.12
N SER A 582 -24.24 25.53 -16.77
CA SER A 582 -23.94 26.85 -17.33
C SER A 582 -22.88 27.50 -16.45
N PRO A 583 -21.64 27.75 -16.93
CA PRO A 583 -20.67 28.56 -16.20
C PRO A 583 -20.90 30.06 -16.43
N SER A 584 -21.94 30.46 -17.17
CA SER A 584 -22.16 31.86 -17.53
C SER A 584 -22.67 32.67 -16.34
N ASN A 585 -21.80 33.51 -15.77
CA ASN A 585 -22.15 34.74 -15.04
C ASN A 585 -22.95 34.61 -13.74
N GLY A 586 -22.75 33.56 -12.93
CA GLY A 586 -23.21 33.57 -11.53
C GLY A 586 -24.73 33.65 -11.35
N VAL A 587 -25.50 33.40 -12.41
CA VAL A 587 -26.95 33.22 -12.34
C VAL A 587 -27.22 31.71 -12.38
N PRO A 588 -27.72 31.10 -11.29
CA PRO A 588 -28.11 29.70 -11.28
C PRO A 588 -29.24 29.52 -12.28
N VAL A 589 -29.01 28.76 -13.36
CA VAL A 589 -30.08 28.46 -14.32
C VAL A 589 -31.03 27.47 -13.67
N ALA A 590 -32.24 27.93 -13.34
CA ALA A 590 -33.29 27.18 -12.65
C ALA A 590 -33.92 26.04 -13.49
N THR A 591 -33.45 25.80 -14.73
CA THR A 591 -34.01 24.77 -15.63
C THR A 591 -33.89 23.37 -15.05
N ASP A 592 -32.89 23.11 -14.20
CA ASP A 592 -32.63 21.76 -13.68
C ASP A 592 -33.71 21.23 -12.74
N SER A 593 -34.37 22.13 -12.00
CA SER A 593 -35.44 21.74 -11.08
C SER A 593 -36.75 21.43 -11.81
N THR A 594 -37.06 22.13 -12.91
CA THR A 594 -38.36 21.99 -13.57
C THR A 594 -38.51 20.63 -14.25
N ASP A 595 -37.51 20.20 -15.02
CA ASP A 595 -37.54 18.89 -15.69
C ASP A 595 -37.67 17.74 -14.68
N LEU A 596 -36.99 17.84 -13.53
CA LEU A 596 -37.07 16.84 -12.47
C LEU A 596 -38.45 16.82 -11.77
N VAL A 597 -39.08 17.99 -11.55
CA VAL A 597 -40.45 18.06 -11.03
C VAL A 597 -41.40 17.33 -11.99
N GLU A 598 -41.29 17.58 -13.29
CA GLU A 598 -42.15 16.95 -14.31
C GLU A 598 -41.95 15.42 -14.35
N GLU A 599 -40.70 14.94 -14.25
CA GLU A 599 -40.41 13.51 -14.18
C GLU A 599 -40.97 12.84 -12.92
N ILE A 600 -40.86 13.50 -11.76
CA ILE A 600 -41.44 13.00 -10.50
C ILE A 600 -42.97 12.97 -10.59
N GLN A 601 -43.59 14.01 -11.15
CA GLN A 601 -45.03 14.05 -11.32
C GLN A 601 -45.52 12.97 -12.29
N HIS A 602 -44.80 12.77 -13.40
CA HIS A 602 -45.09 11.69 -14.34
C HIS A 602 -45.00 10.31 -13.68
N LEU A 603 -43.99 10.08 -12.84
CA LEU A 603 -43.84 8.83 -12.09
C LEU A 603 -44.96 8.64 -11.05
N LYS A 604 -45.38 9.71 -10.38
CA LYS A 604 -46.53 9.68 -9.46
C LYS A 604 -47.80 9.25 -10.19
N ASP A 605 -48.07 9.83 -11.35
CA ASP A 605 -49.28 9.53 -12.14
C ASP A 605 -49.29 8.05 -12.57
N LEU A 606 -48.15 7.53 -13.02
CA LEU A 606 -47.96 6.13 -13.40
C LEU A 606 -48.12 5.13 -12.24
N THR A 607 -47.76 5.53 -11.02
CA THR A 607 -47.80 4.66 -9.83
C THR A 607 -49.08 4.80 -9.01
N SER A 608 -49.90 5.81 -9.30
CA SER A 608 -51.19 6.02 -8.63
C SER A 608 -52.18 4.90 -8.97
N LYS A 609 -53.00 4.47 -7.99
CA LYS A 609 -54.02 3.42 -8.19
C LYS A 609 -55.03 3.73 -9.31
N GLN A 610 -55.19 5.01 -9.64
CA GLN A 610 -56.08 5.44 -10.72
C GLN A 610 -55.59 4.97 -12.11
N GLY A 611 -54.28 4.69 -12.26
CA GLY A 611 -53.69 4.26 -13.52
C GLY A 611 -54.08 2.84 -13.96
N GLY A 612 -54.63 2.01 -13.06
CA GLY A 612 -55.06 0.64 -13.35
C GLY A 612 -53.94 -0.33 -13.73
N ILE A 613 -52.68 0.10 -13.70
CA ILE A 613 -51.50 -0.73 -14.01
C ILE A 613 -50.93 -1.29 -12.72
N GLU A 614 -50.94 -2.61 -12.60
CA GLU A 614 -50.30 -3.34 -11.50
C GLU A 614 -48.79 -3.43 -11.74
N LEU A 615 -47.98 -2.98 -10.77
CA LEU A 615 -46.52 -3.11 -10.81
C LEU A 615 -46.09 -4.55 -10.55
N ARG A 616 -45.81 -5.27 -11.64
CA ARG A 616 -45.33 -6.65 -11.65
C ARG A 616 -44.35 -6.88 -12.80
N PRO A 617 -43.59 -7.99 -12.84
CA PRO A 617 -42.81 -8.36 -14.01
C PRO A 617 -43.67 -8.33 -15.29
N GLY A 618 -43.04 -7.98 -16.41
CA GLY A 618 -43.75 -7.83 -17.69
C GLY A 618 -44.62 -6.57 -17.83
N CYS A 619 -44.83 -5.75 -16.79
CA CYS A 619 -45.54 -4.48 -16.94
C CYS A 619 -44.81 -3.55 -17.92
N ALA A 620 -45.57 -2.76 -18.70
CA ALA A 620 -45.00 -1.87 -19.71
C ALA A 620 -44.27 -0.65 -19.13
N ILE A 621 -44.28 -0.48 -17.80
CA ILE A 621 -43.67 0.64 -17.10
C ILE A 621 -42.24 0.24 -16.69
N PRO A 622 -41.18 0.95 -17.13
CA PRO A 622 -39.80 0.71 -16.69
C PRO A 622 -39.55 1.25 -15.27
N ILE A 623 -40.31 0.80 -14.28
CA ILE A 623 -40.38 1.41 -12.95
C ILE A 623 -39.01 1.53 -12.27
N HIS A 624 -38.18 0.49 -12.33
CA HIS A 624 -36.83 0.50 -11.76
C HIS A 624 -35.93 1.54 -12.42
N GLY A 625 -35.98 1.66 -13.75
CA GLY A 625 -35.16 2.62 -14.48
C GLY A 625 -35.59 4.06 -14.23
N LEU A 626 -36.89 4.30 -14.03
CA LEU A 626 -37.42 5.62 -13.67
C LEU A 626 -36.99 6.01 -12.24
N LEU A 627 -37.15 5.12 -11.27
CA LEU A 627 -36.72 5.35 -9.88
C LEU A 627 -35.21 5.60 -9.79
N LEU A 628 -34.41 4.76 -10.45
CA LEU A 628 -32.95 4.92 -10.50
C LEU A 628 -32.56 6.22 -11.23
N GLY A 629 -33.27 6.59 -12.30
CA GLY A 629 -33.05 7.86 -13.00
C GLY A 629 -33.21 9.07 -12.09
N ILE A 630 -34.32 9.14 -11.36
CA ILE A 630 -34.58 10.18 -10.37
C ILE A 630 -33.52 10.14 -9.26
N SER A 631 -33.19 8.95 -8.74
CA SER A 631 -32.18 8.78 -7.69
C SER A 631 -30.80 9.30 -8.12
N TYR A 632 -30.33 8.94 -9.32
CA TYR A 632 -29.06 9.42 -9.86
C TYR A 632 -29.09 10.93 -10.09
N ARG A 633 -30.20 11.47 -10.58
CA ARG A 633 -30.37 12.91 -10.79
C ARG A 633 -30.29 13.68 -9.47
N LEU A 634 -30.99 13.21 -8.44
CA LEU A 634 -30.95 13.80 -7.10
C LEU A 634 -29.53 13.78 -6.51
N ARG A 635 -28.76 12.71 -6.72
CA ARG A 635 -27.34 12.64 -6.32
C ARG A 635 -26.45 13.62 -7.06
N TYR A 636 -26.84 14.07 -8.25
CA TYR A 636 -26.10 15.04 -9.05
C TYR A 636 -26.46 16.49 -8.71
N LEU A 637 -27.63 16.73 -8.10
CA LEU A 637 -27.99 18.05 -7.60
C LEU A 637 -27.05 18.47 -6.46
N GLN A 638 -26.67 19.74 -6.44
CA GLN A 638 -26.01 20.32 -5.27
C GLN A 638 -27.00 20.36 -4.10
N HIS A 639 -26.48 20.16 -2.87
CA HIS A 639 -27.24 19.89 -1.65
C HIS A 639 -28.36 20.92 -1.33
N GLY A 640 -28.39 22.10 -1.97
CA GLY A 640 -29.40 23.14 -1.76
C GLY A 640 -30.71 22.98 -2.53
N HIS A 641 -30.80 22.10 -3.54
CA HIS A 641 -31.98 22.03 -4.42
C HIS A 641 -33.04 20.99 -4.00
N ILE A 642 -32.75 20.12 -3.02
CA ILE A 642 -33.58 18.94 -2.74
C ILE A 642 -34.91 19.30 -2.05
N LEU A 643 -34.98 20.43 -1.33
CA LEU A 643 -36.12 20.81 -0.50
C LEU A 643 -37.44 20.99 -1.28
N SER A 644 -37.39 21.20 -2.61
CA SER A 644 -38.59 21.42 -3.44
C SER A 644 -39.37 20.15 -3.80
N PHE A 645 -38.85 18.95 -3.52
CA PHE A 645 -39.39 17.70 -4.09
C PHE A 645 -39.99 16.74 -3.05
N ASP A 646 -39.79 16.99 -1.75
CA ASP A 646 -39.87 15.96 -0.69
C ASP A 646 -41.23 15.25 -0.64
N PHE A 647 -42.34 15.98 -0.65
CA PHE A 647 -43.67 15.37 -0.51
C PHE A 647 -44.11 14.54 -1.73
N THR A 648 -43.98 15.07 -2.96
CA THR A 648 -44.41 14.35 -4.17
C THR A 648 -43.57 13.10 -4.41
N LEU A 649 -42.26 13.19 -4.16
CA LEU A 649 -41.35 12.05 -4.27
C LEU A 649 -41.69 10.99 -3.23
N LEU A 650 -41.91 11.39 -1.97
CA LEU A 650 -42.30 10.47 -0.89
C LEU A 650 -43.64 9.77 -1.19
N GLU A 651 -44.64 10.49 -1.70
CA GLU A 651 -45.91 9.91 -2.15
C GLU A 651 -45.72 8.89 -3.27
N THR A 652 -44.84 9.18 -4.22
CA THR A 652 -44.51 8.27 -5.32
C THR A 652 -43.89 6.97 -4.80
N CYS A 653 -42.91 7.08 -3.88
CA CYS A 653 -42.32 5.91 -3.23
C CYS A 653 -43.36 5.13 -2.39
N ALA A 654 -44.26 5.84 -1.70
CA ALA A 654 -45.35 5.22 -0.94
C ALA A 654 -46.33 4.45 -1.85
N ASN A 655 -46.64 4.98 -3.04
CA ASN A 655 -47.46 4.30 -4.04
C ASN A 655 -46.80 3.01 -4.53
N VAL A 656 -45.51 3.07 -4.86
CA VAL A 656 -44.73 1.88 -5.25
C VAL A 656 -44.76 0.83 -4.13
N TRP A 657 -44.54 1.24 -2.89
CA TRP A 657 -44.60 0.36 -1.72
C TRP A 657 -45.96 -0.33 -1.56
N ASP A 658 -47.06 0.43 -1.63
CA ASP A 658 -48.41 -0.14 -1.45
C ASP A 658 -48.74 -1.21 -2.50
N GLN A 659 -48.19 -1.10 -3.72
CA GLN A 659 -48.37 -2.10 -4.78
C GLN A 659 -47.51 -3.35 -4.57
N VAL A 660 -46.25 -3.23 -4.13
CA VAL A 660 -45.33 -4.37 -4.08
C VAL A 660 -45.27 -5.08 -2.72
N ARG A 661 -45.73 -4.43 -1.63
CA ARG A 661 -45.59 -4.97 -0.27
C ARG A 661 -46.23 -6.34 -0.06
N ASN A 662 -47.36 -6.60 -0.71
CA ASN A 662 -48.09 -7.85 -0.51
C ASN A 662 -47.27 -9.02 -1.06
N GLN A 663 -46.61 -8.84 -2.20
CA GLN A 663 -45.78 -9.85 -2.85
C GLN A 663 -44.53 -10.18 -2.03
N LEU A 664 -43.94 -9.18 -1.36
CA LEU A 664 -42.81 -9.38 -0.44
C LEU A 664 -43.19 -10.15 0.84
N CYS A 665 -44.48 -10.29 1.14
CA CYS A 665 -45.00 -10.95 2.34
C CYS A 665 -45.50 -12.39 2.09
N VAL A 666 -45.58 -12.84 0.83
CA VAL A 666 -46.07 -14.20 0.47
C VAL A 666 -44.99 -15.26 0.71
N ASP A 667 -43.75 -15.00 0.30
CA ASP A 667 -42.61 -15.94 0.39
C ASP A 667 -41.81 -15.85 1.71
N SER A 668 -42.43 -15.38 2.79
CA SER A 668 -41.85 -15.66 4.10
C SER A 668 -41.95 -17.17 4.35
N PRO A 669 -40.87 -17.87 4.75
CA PRO A 669 -40.88 -19.32 4.99
C PRO A 669 -41.96 -19.76 6.01
N GLU A 670 -42.58 -18.84 6.74
CA GLU A 670 -43.69 -19.10 7.64
C GLU A 670 -45.08 -19.23 6.97
N ARG A 671 -45.24 -18.91 5.68
CA ARG A 671 -46.56 -18.92 4.99
C ARG A 671 -46.71 -19.89 3.81
N ALA A 672 -45.78 -20.82 3.62
CA ALA A 672 -45.88 -21.86 2.62
C ALA A 672 -46.98 -22.88 2.95
N SER A 673 -48.25 -22.57 2.66
CA SER A 673 -49.36 -23.53 2.75
C SER A 673 -50.34 -23.49 1.58
N GLU A 674 -50.07 -22.73 0.52
CA GLU A 674 -50.98 -22.66 -0.63
C GLU A 674 -50.31 -23.12 -1.93
N ILE A 675 -51.09 -23.91 -2.67
CA ILE A 675 -50.73 -24.77 -3.79
C ILE A 675 -50.21 -23.94 -4.97
N GLU A 676 -49.01 -24.26 -5.45
CA GLU A 676 -48.40 -23.69 -6.66
C GLU A 676 -49.34 -23.90 -7.86
N THR A 677 -49.93 -22.82 -8.38
CA THR A 677 -50.69 -22.87 -9.63
C THR A 677 -49.73 -22.57 -10.77
N ASP A 678 -49.39 -23.61 -11.52
CA ASP A 678 -48.39 -23.68 -12.59
C ASP A 678 -48.72 -22.85 -13.86
N THR A 679 -49.59 -21.84 -13.78
CA THR A 679 -50.16 -21.16 -14.96
C THR A 679 -49.54 -19.81 -15.31
N ASP A 680 -48.74 -19.19 -14.45
CA ASP A 680 -48.04 -17.96 -14.79
C ASP A 680 -46.60 -18.26 -15.21
N HIS A 681 -46.23 -17.85 -16.43
CA HIS A 681 -44.88 -18.03 -16.98
C HIS A 681 -43.80 -17.20 -16.25
N GLU A 682 -44.17 -16.54 -15.15
CA GLU A 682 -43.32 -15.73 -14.29
C GLU A 682 -43.32 -16.37 -12.90
N GLY A 683 -42.23 -17.05 -12.55
CA GLY A 683 -42.14 -17.76 -11.28
C GLY A 683 -42.16 -16.79 -10.08
N PRO A 684 -42.49 -17.27 -8.87
CA PRO A 684 -42.52 -16.45 -7.65
C PRO A 684 -41.20 -15.69 -7.40
N LYS A 685 -40.06 -16.22 -7.87
CA LYS A 685 -38.75 -15.58 -7.79
C LYS A 685 -38.65 -14.28 -8.59
N ASP A 686 -39.22 -14.21 -9.80
CA ASP A 686 -39.13 -13.02 -10.65
C ASP A 686 -39.99 -11.90 -10.07
N LEU A 687 -41.18 -12.24 -9.57
CA LEU A 687 -42.07 -11.33 -8.87
C LEU A 687 -41.39 -10.80 -7.60
N LEU A 688 -40.80 -11.68 -6.78
CA LEU A 688 -40.08 -11.28 -5.57
C LEU A 688 -38.88 -10.38 -5.88
N ALA A 689 -38.06 -10.73 -6.88
CA ALA A 689 -36.90 -9.94 -7.29
C ALA A 689 -37.32 -8.57 -7.87
N PHE A 690 -38.41 -8.50 -8.62
CA PHE A 690 -39.01 -7.24 -9.06
C PHE A 690 -39.48 -6.40 -7.87
N SER A 691 -40.31 -6.96 -6.99
CA SER A 691 -40.83 -6.25 -5.82
C SER A 691 -39.73 -5.76 -4.86
N TRP A 692 -38.68 -6.57 -4.65
CA TRP A 692 -37.55 -6.20 -3.80
C TRP A 692 -36.72 -5.06 -4.41
N ARG A 693 -36.47 -5.11 -5.72
CA ARG A 693 -35.81 -4.00 -6.42
C ARG A 693 -36.64 -2.73 -6.38
N ALA A 694 -37.96 -2.82 -6.53
CA ALA A 694 -38.82 -1.64 -6.52
C ALA A 694 -38.74 -0.94 -5.16
N LEU A 695 -38.77 -1.73 -4.07
CA LEU A 695 -38.53 -1.23 -2.72
C LEU A 695 -37.12 -0.62 -2.60
N ARG A 696 -36.06 -1.33 -3.01
CA ARG A 696 -34.67 -0.86 -2.93
C ARG A 696 -34.46 0.45 -3.69
N ASP A 697 -34.99 0.55 -4.90
CA ASP A 697 -34.78 1.70 -5.79
C ASP A 697 -35.62 2.92 -5.32
N SER A 698 -36.74 2.68 -4.62
CA SER A 698 -37.57 3.73 -3.99
C SER A 698 -37.04 4.23 -2.65
N ARG A 699 -36.17 3.45 -1.99
CA ARG A 699 -35.56 3.75 -0.69
C ARG A 699 -34.27 4.54 -0.87
#